data_AF-A0AAF3FEW6-F1
#
_entry.id   AF-A0AAF3FEW6-F1
#
_cell.length_a   1.000
_cell.length_b   1.000
_cell.length_c   1.000
_cell.angle_alpha   90.00
_cell.angle_beta   90.00
_cell.angle_gamma   90.00
#
_symmetry.space_group_name_H-M   'P 1'
#
loop_
_entity.id
_entity.type
_entity.pdbx_description
1 polymer ?
#
loop_
_entity_poly.entity_id
_entity_poly.type
_entity_poly.pdbx_seq_one_letter_code
_entity_poly.pdbx_strand_id
1 'polypeptide(L)'
;MSLFKLNEWYSNIFPTATSIATGELTKGRDQLCVGTEEGLIIVVDPGGNRGRGEESVLVQHHLNLPIIQLAIGEFVSAIDTKLLAVLCPHHLLLFRLVQSTSDGATTKLEEVYTHALTEASYNMCAVPGRNPQLFVQGVSCSLTLFQGEECVFQRAPIPALHPGPLVYCKASESLLITNAGRINSVKFSLLASVSNTGKKITFDWSLNVGDMALDMVVAEWPAVQPSIIVLCRRIVFCLTSGGNVRYTIHLEAIGLSLLVYNTLNSSKVHMCIATSINTVLLYSDNDLIWNFQMRFPPVQMKLGNFSEPYQNLLSFLSSDGRVVTGYLGTEPSLYRLPLPPTRFVDFEEKNRHLSAMEKALNSNSSTKNENQASLQLRAEWDSLDRPSRAYNVPSDVPSLTLRLSSEDGNFANGHYQVNVRSSFQIQQNHFVLTADEFPLSIILFINPIHPPTSLNVHITVHHTRTQLSGIISQELPLELLFRACGAERNANYKITIDADRAPLSLPQIFPEMNSENPVSLGLQVYGSDAIVSVFTANKSNRYRIQSDHAGLLLVVAKTLADRIRNLQPNVHLTAPIPLEYLIPKFEEYLEFEEKYAEERKEIERKTKEMRAINALIVTKTRSAKQEPTAHIDMLFNASHEKLISMLDAHMISQDKLRSLKVLISSLLGLLGFLLALNGVDTQISAYIFADTNQGVKERLAWASNSYDNDVGRMLNALCHNTAKQLSNITEEEEDEEDYNEKENEKNEAKKSEESEFALGSHQVATSAQPPIIFHTQDDE
;
A
#
# COMPACT_ATOMS: atom_id res chain seq x y z
N MET A 1 -1.89 26.06 -24.34
CA MET A 1 -1.58 25.16 -23.17
C MET A 1 -0.94 23.89 -23.70
N SER A 2 0.39 23.84 -23.88
CA SER A 2 1.00 22.71 -24.62
C SER A 2 2.43 22.33 -24.23
N LEU A 3 3.03 22.92 -23.19
CA LEU A 3 4.39 22.58 -22.79
C LEU A 3 4.54 21.07 -22.54
N PHE A 4 5.59 20.48 -23.12
CA PHE A 4 5.90 19.04 -23.06
C PHE A 4 4.79 18.12 -23.58
N LYS A 5 3.95 18.62 -24.50
CA LYS A 5 2.97 17.84 -25.25
C LYS A 5 3.21 17.97 -26.74
N LEU A 6 2.84 16.94 -27.50
CA LEU A 6 2.77 17.04 -28.96
C LEU A 6 1.51 17.81 -29.36
N ASN A 7 1.68 18.87 -30.16
CA ASN A 7 0.56 19.51 -30.84
C ASN A 7 0.30 18.79 -32.15
N GLU A 8 -0.84 18.09 -32.23
CA GLU A 8 -1.25 17.33 -33.40
C GLU A 8 -1.62 18.30 -34.55
N TRP A 9 -0.91 18.22 -35.67
CA TRP A 9 -1.18 18.99 -36.88
C TRP A 9 -2.05 18.19 -37.86
N TYR A 10 -1.72 16.91 -38.03
CA TYR A 10 -2.48 15.94 -38.79
C TYR A 10 -2.63 14.67 -37.94
N SER A 11 -3.83 14.12 -37.84
CA SER A 11 -4.08 12.84 -37.20
C SER A 11 -5.12 12.08 -38.01
N ASN A 12 -4.82 10.81 -38.30
CA ASN A 12 -5.77 9.89 -38.90
C ASN A 12 -5.57 8.49 -38.31
N ILE A 13 -6.60 7.65 -38.37
CA ILE A 13 -6.55 6.28 -37.87
C ILE A 13 -6.63 5.35 -39.09
N PHE A 14 -5.54 4.62 -39.34
CA PHE A 14 -5.49 3.58 -40.36
C PHE A 14 -5.46 2.24 -39.66
N PRO A 15 -6.56 1.48 -39.62
CA PRO A 15 -6.60 0.20 -38.93
C PRO A 15 -5.52 -0.73 -39.51
N THR A 16 -4.84 -1.49 -38.64
CA THR A 16 -3.79 -2.46 -39.02
C THR A 16 -2.53 -1.86 -39.69
N ALA A 17 -2.26 -0.56 -39.52
CA ALA A 17 -1.03 0.04 -40.05
C ALA A 17 0.23 -0.49 -39.32
N THR A 18 1.18 -1.00 -40.09
CA THR A 18 2.43 -1.63 -39.61
C THR A 18 3.65 -0.74 -39.76
N SER A 19 3.71 0.02 -40.85
CA SER A 19 4.91 0.73 -41.26
C SER A 19 4.59 2.08 -41.88
N ILE A 20 5.47 3.05 -41.63
CA ILE A 20 5.42 4.39 -42.20
C ILE A 20 6.76 4.77 -42.85
N ALA A 21 6.67 5.46 -43.98
CA ALA A 21 7.81 6.07 -44.65
C ALA A 21 7.46 7.51 -45.05
N THR A 22 8.41 8.42 -44.90
CA THR A 22 8.30 9.80 -45.36
C THR A 22 9.37 10.09 -46.41
N GLY A 23 8.98 10.79 -47.46
CA GLY A 23 9.91 11.22 -48.49
C GLY A 23 9.20 11.87 -49.67
N GLU A 24 9.98 12.59 -50.46
CA GLU A 24 9.52 13.33 -51.62
C GLU A 24 9.28 12.41 -52.83
N LEU A 25 8.02 12.06 -53.08
CA LEU A 25 7.57 11.33 -54.27
C LEU A 25 7.06 12.29 -55.35
N THR A 26 6.41 13.40 -54.97
CA THR A 26 5.87 14.38 -55.94
C THR A 26 5.96 15.84 -55.45
N LYS A 27 5.95 16.80 -56.38
CA LYS A 27 5.73 18.25 -56.12
C LYS A 27 6.71 18.93 -55.15
N GLY A 28 7.94 18.43 -54.97
CA GLY A 28 8.94 19.11 -54.14
C GLY A 28 8.66 19.07 -52.63
N ARG A 29 7.77 18.19 -52.16
CA ARG A 29 7.34 18.08 -50.75
C ARG A 29 7.27 16.62 -50.34
N ASP A 30 7.48 16.34 -49.06
CA ASP A 30 7.43 14.97 -48.54
C ASP A 30 5.98 14.46 -48.46
N GLN A 31 5.75 13.23 -48.92
CA GLN A 31 4.51 12.49 -48.69
C GLN A 31 4.72 11.45 -47.58
N LEU A 32 3.65 11.15 -46.86
CA LEU A 32 3.60 10.11 -45.85
C LEU A 32 2.97 8.85 -46.45
N CYS A 33 3.74 7.79 -46.56
CA CYS A 33 3.27 6.47 -46.99
C CYS A 33 3.02 5.58 -45.78
N VAL A 34 1.86 4.94 -45.73
CA VAL A 34 1.44 4.02 -44.68
C VAL A 34 1.19 2.64 -45.31
N GLY A 35 1.78 1.61 -44.72
CA GLY A 35 1.57 0.21 -45.08
C GLY A 35 0.78 -0.51 -43.99
N THR A 36 -0.07 -1.45 -44.38
CA THR A 36 -0.95 -2.21 -43.49
C THR A 36 -0.71 -3.72 -43.60
N GLU A 37 -1.14 -4.48 -42.58
CA GLU A 37 -1.11 -5.95 -42.60
C GLU A 37 -2.03 -6.54 -43.67
N GLU A 38 -3.11 -5.84 -44.01
CA GLU A 38 -4.05 -6.25 -45.07
C GLU A 38 -3.49 -6.04 -46.49
N GLY A 39 -2.33 -5.41 -46.62
CA GLY A 39 -1.69 -5.14 -47.90
C GLY A 39 -2.22 -3.89 -48.61
N LEU A 40 -2.79 -2.97 -47.85
CA LEU A 40 -3.16 -1.64 -48.33
C LEU A 40 -1.96 -0.68 -48.20
N ILE A 41 -1.59 -0.05 -49.31
CA ILE A 41 -0.66 1.09 -49.37
C ILE A 41 -1.48 2.37 -49.46
N ILE A 42 -1.25 3.28 -48.53
CA ILE A 42 -1.91 4.58 -48.48
C ILE A 42 -0.84 5.67 -48.58
N VAL A 43 -0.89 6.49 -49.62
CA VAL A 43 -0.02 7.65 -49.78
C VAL A 43 -0.81 8.90 -49.41
N VAL A 44 -0.32 9.65 -48.43
CA VAL A 44 -0.96 10.85 -47.89
C VAL A 44 -0.06 12.06 -48.14
N ASP A 45 -0.64 13.14 -48.66
CA ASP A 45 -0.02 14.47 -48.71
C ASP A 45 -0.79 15.41 -47.76
N PRO A 46 -0.40 15.48 -46.48
CA PRO A 46 -1.07 16.34 -45.50
C PRO A 46 -0.84 17.84 -45.77
N GLY A 47 0.14 18.20 -46.61
CA GLY A 47 0.42 19.58 -47.02
C GLY A 47 -0.32 19.99 -48.30
N GLY A 48 -1.01 19.07 -48.97
CA GLY A 48 -1.84 19.34 -50.15
C GLY A 48 -3.00 20.28 -49.80
N ASN A 49 -3.15 21.37 -50.55
CA ASN A 49 -4.19 22.37 -50.32
C ASN A 49 -5.57 21.84 -50.77
N ARG A 50 -6.14 20.89 -50.03
CA ARG A 50 -7.52 20.39 -50.12
C ARG A 50 -7.96 19.89 -48.73
N GLY A 51 -8.95 20.57 -48.14
CA GLY A 51 -9.73 20.22 -46.95
C GLY A 51 -9.12 19.31 -45.87
N ARG A 52 -8.96 19.85 -44.65
CA ARG A 52 -8.75 19.05 -43.42
C ARG A 52 -9.82 17.95 -43.32
N GLY A 53 -9.38 16.69 -43.33
CA GLY A 53 -10.18 15.56 -42.85
C GLY A 53 -10.05 14.29 -43.69
N GLU A 54 -10.37 14.36 -44.98
CA GLU A 54 -10.55 13.17 -45.82
C GLU A 54 -9.90 13.26 -47.22
N GLU A 55 -9.52 14.45 -47.68
CA GLU A 55 -8.94 14.66 -49.03
C GLU A 55 -7.40 14.71 -49.07
N SER A 56 -6.71 14.39 -47.96
CA SER A 56 -5.24 14.32 -47.92
C SER A 56 -4.67 13.01 -48.47
N VAL A 57 -5.50 11.99 -48.67
CA VAL A 57 -5.07 10.72 -49.27
C VAL A 57 -4.96 10.89 -50.78
N LEU A 58 -3.74 10.75 -51.31
CA LEU A 58 -3.46 10.82 -52.74
C LEU A 58 -3.86 9.50 -53.43
N VAL A 59 -3.38 8.38 -52.91
CA VAL A 59 -3.57 7.07 -53.51
C VAL A 59 -3.79 6.02 -52.44
N GLN A 60 -4.75 5.14 -52.70
CA GLN A 60 -4.95 3.90 -51.98
C GLN A 60 -4.82 2.74 -52.98
N HIS A 61 -3.86 1.85 -52.75
CA HIS A 61 -3.59 0.71 -53.62
C HIS A 61 -3.55 -0.58 -52.79
N HIS A 62 -4.24 -1.62 -53.26
CA HIS A 62 -4.40 -2.87 -52.51
C HIS A 62 -3.66 -4.01 -53.18
N LEU A 63 -2.70 -4.60 -52.45
CA LEU A 63 -1.83 -5.69 -52.92
C LEU A 63 -2.30 -7.07 -52.45
N ASN A 64 -3.24 -7.16 -51.51
CA ASN A 64 -3.64 -8.41 -50.80
C ASN A 64 -2.46 -9.16 -50.14
N LEU A 65 -1.32 -8.51 -49.93
CA LEU A 65 -0.11 -9.09 -49.33
C LEU A 65 0.34 -8.23 -48.15
N PRO A 66 0.69 -8.82 -46.98
CA PRO A 66 1.04 -8.04 -45.80
C PRO A 66 2.33 -7.24 -46.03
N ILE A 67 2.30 -5.96 -45.64
CA ILE A 67 3.44 -5.05 -45.81
C ILE A 67 4.28 -5.06 -44.53
N ILE A 68 5.54 -5.49 -44.66
CA ILE A 68 6.50 -5.58 -43.55
C ILE A 68 7.21 -4.23 -43.35
N GLN A 69 7.71 -3.64 -44.44
CA GLN A 69 8.49 -2.42 -44.38
C GLN A 69 8.29 -1.58 -45.65
N LEU A 70 8.30 -0.26 -45.48
CA LEU A 70 8.30 0.72 -46.56
C LEU A 70 9.60 1.52 -46.54
N ALA A 71 10.14 1.81 -47.72
CA ALA A 71 11.28 2.72 -47.88
C ALA A 71 11.08 3.59 -49.12
N ILE A 72 11.44 4.87 -49.03
CA ILE A 72 11.39 5.82 -50.15
C ILE A 72 12.82 6.22 -50.49
N GLY A 73 13.17 6.17 -51.77
CA GLY A 73 14.51 6.53 -52.21
C GLY A 73 14.72 6.32 -53.70
N GLU A 74 15.91 6.66 -54.16
CA GLU A 74 16.36 6.33 -55.51
C GLU A 74 16.86 4.89 -55.51
N PHE A 75 16.14 3.97 -56.14
CA PHE A 75 16.49 2.54 -56.19
C PHE A 75 16.90 2.06 -57.59
N VAL A 76 16.67 2.88 -58.63
CA VAL A 76 16.92 2.52 -60.03
C VAL A 76 17.63 3.70 -60.70
N SER A 77 18.89 3.54 -61.09
CA SER A 77 19.65 4.61 -61.76
C SER A 77 19.04 5.11 -63.07
N ALA A 78 18.19 4.31 -63.72
CA ALA A 78 17.50 4.68 -64.96
C ALA A 78 16.30 5.61 -64.74
N ILE A 79 15.80 5.75 -63.51
CA ILE A 79 14.62 6.54 -63.17
C ILE A 79 15.05 7.68 -62.24
N ASP A 80 14.91 8.92 -62.71
CA ASP A 80 15.33 10.14 -61.99
C ASP A 80 14.34 10.58 -60.89
N THR A 81 13.34 9.75 -60.56
CA THR A 81 12.33 10.02 -59.53
C THR A 81 12.47 9.03 -58.38
N LYS A 82 12.30 9.50 -57.14
CA LYS A 82 12.26 8.60 -55.97
C LYS A 82 11.12 7.60 -56.10
N LEU A 83 11.42 6.34 -55.80
CA LEU A 83 10.50 5.22 -55.85
C LEU A 83 10.11 4.82 -54.43
N LEU A 84 8.94 4.18 -54.32
CA LEU A 84 8.47 3.55 -53.09
C LEU A 84 8.80 2.05 -53.16
N ALA A 85 9.72 1.60 -52.32
CA ALA A 85 9.99 0.18 -52.10
C ALA A 85 9.06 -0.38 -51.02
N VAL A 86 8.40 -1.49 -51.36
CA VAL A 86 7.44 -2.18 -50.51
C VAL A 86 7.93 -3.61 -50.31
N LEU A 87 8.23 -3.96 -49.06
CA LEU A 87 8.65 -5.31 -48.70
C LEU A 87 7.46 -6.10 -48.19
N CYS A 88 7.14 -7.19 -48.90
CA CYS A 88 6.19 -8.22 -48.50
C CYS A 88 6.95 -9.52 -48.20
N PRO A 89 6.38 -10.51 -47.48
CA PRO A 89 7.08 -11.72 -47.09
C PRO A 89 7.84 -12.42 -48.21
N HIS A 90 7.24 -12.55 -49.40
CA HIS A 90 7.83 -13.24 -50.55
C HIS A 90 8.06 -12.35 -51.76
N HIS A 91 7.81 -11.04 -51.64
CA HIS A 91 7.90 -10.11 -52.76
C HIS A 91 8.51 -8.77 -52.35
N LEU A 92 9.43 -8.26 -53.17
CA LEU A 92 9.90 -6.88 -53.09
C LEU A 92 9.37 -6.13 -54.31
N LEU A 93 8.56 -5.10 -54.07
CA LEU A 93 7.86 -4.33 -55.10
C LEU A 93 8.40 -2.90 -55.13
N LEU A 94 8.64 -2.37 -56.32
CA LEU A 94 9.04 -0.98 -56.53
C LEU A 94 7.93 -0.23 -57.26
N PHE A 95 7.35 0.77 -56.60
CA PHE A 95 6.28 1.61 -57.16
C PHE A 95 6.78 3.01 -57.51
N ARG A 96 6.24 3.54 -58.60
CA ARG A 96 6.35 4.94 -59.00
C ARG A 96 5.00 5.63 -58.83
N LEU A 97 5.01 6.82 -58.25
CA LEU A 97 3.81 7.64 -58.14
C LEU A 97 3.67 8.51 -59.41
N VAL A 98 2.63 8.27 -60.21
CA VAL A 98 2.36 9.01 -61.47
C VAL A 98 1.11 9.87 -61.30
N GLN A 99 1.19 11.14 -61.70
CA GLN A 99 0.03 12.05 -61.72
C GLN A 99 -0.47 12.20 -63.16
N SER A 100 -1.73 11.84 -63.42
CA SER A 100 -2.33 12.06 -64.76
C SER A 100 -2.83 13.50 -64.89
N THR A 101 -2.44 14.19 -65.96
CA THR A 101 -2.74 15.61 -66.22
C THR A 101 -4.03 15.87 -67.00
N SER A 102 -4.76 14.84 -67.44
CA SER A 102 -5.83 14.99 -68.45
C SER A 102 -7.28 14.95 -67.94
N ASP A 103 -7.56 14.62 -66.68
CA ASP A 103 -8.87 14.89 -66.06
C ASP A 103 -8.77 14.70 -64.54
N GLY A 104 -9.12 15.72 -63.75
CA GLY A 104 -9.30 15.60 -62.30
C GLY A 104 -8.12 15.03 -61.47
N ALA A 105 -6.85 15.36 -61.76
CA ALA A 105 -5.66 15.09 -60.92
C ALA A 105 -5.66 13.74 -60.14
N THR A 106 -6.05 12.63 -60.78
CA THR A 106 -5.96 11.31 -60.14
C THR A 106 -4.49 10.87 -60.11
N THR A 107 -3.93 10.72 -58.92
CA THR A 107 -2.64 10.08 -58.71
C THR A 107 -2.81 8.56 -58.75
N LYS A 108 -1.88 7.85 -59.39
CA LYS A 108 -1.86 6.39 -59.45
C LYS A 108 -0.48 5.87 -59.08
N LEU A 109 -0.44 4.73 -58.39
CA LEU A 109 0.78 3.96 -58.16
C LEU A 109 0.96 3.00 -59.33
N GLU A 110 2.08 3.14 -60.05
CA GLU A 110 2.49 2.26 -61.14
C GLU A 110 3.59 1.34 -60.63
N GLU A 111 3.42 0.04 -60.82
CA GLU A 111 4.42 -0.97 -60.47
C GLU A 111 5.53 -0.98 -61.51
N VAL A 112 6.77 -0.77 -61.09
CA VAL A 112 7.95 -0.74 -61.98
C VAL A 112 8.61 -2.11 -62.03
N TYR A 113 8.91 -2.70 -60.87
CA TYR A 113 9.57 -4.00 -60.77
C TYR A 113 8.99 -4.83 -59.63
N THR A 114 8.92 -6.13 -59.85
CA THR A 114 8.45 -7.15 -58.91
C THR A 114 9.53 -8.22 -58.75
N HIS A 115 10.11 -8.34 -57.57
CA HIS A 115 11.11 -9.36 -57.27
C HIS A 115 10.48 -10.45 -56.41
N ALA A 116 10.59 -11.71 -56.84
CA ALA A 116 10.18 -12.86 -56.04
C ALA A 116 11.33 -13.30 -55.11
N LEU A 117 11.02 -13.51 -53.82
CA LEU A 117 11.97 -13.93 -52.80
C LEU A 117 11.81 -15.43 -52.53
N THR A 118 12.94 -16.14 -52.41
CA THR A 118 12.97 -17.59 -52.14
C THR A 118 12.55 -17.95 -50.71
N GLU A 119 12.81 -17.05 -49.76
CA GLU A 119 12.48 -17.19 -48.34
C GLU A 119 11.66 -15.98 -47.87
N ALA A 120 10.97 -16.14 -46.74
CA ALA A 120 10.26 -15.03 -46.11
C ALA A 120 11.25 -13.93 -45.66
N SER A 121 11.03 -12.68 -46.05
CA SER A 121 11.84 -11.53 -45.63
C SER A 121 11.49 -11.03 -44.23
N TYR A 122 12.45 -10.42 -43.55
CA TYR A 122 12.30 -9.78 -42.25
C TYR A 122 12.45 -8.26 -42.31
N ASN A 123 13.50 -7.75 -42.97
CA ASN A 123 13.73 -6.32 -43.15
C ASN A 123 14.45 -6.02 -44.47
N MET A 124 14.52 -4.75 -44.83
CA MET A 124 15.31 -4.25 -45.95
C MET A 124 16.15 -3.02 -45.57
N CYS A 125 17.26 -2.85 -46.28
CA CYS A 125 18.16 -1.71 -46.15
C CYS A 125 18.55 -1.18 -47.53
N ALA A 126 18.45 0.14 -47.72
CA ALA A 126 18.90 0.80 -48.93
C ALA A 126 20.40 1.11 -48.86
N VAL A 127 21.14 0.76 -49.91
CA VAL A 127 22.57 1.08 -50.08
C VAL A 127 22.65 2.24 -51.05
N PRO A 128 22.95 3.47 -50.57
CA PRO A 128 22.98 4.62 -51.46
C PRO A 128 24.38 4.71 -52.08
N GLY A 129 24.44 4.84 -53.40
CA GLY A 129 25.68 4.90 -54.18
C GLY A 129 25.40 5.28 -55.63
N ARG A 130 26.42 5.18 -56.49
CA ARG A 130 26.28 5.48 -57.94
C ARG A 130 25.24 4.57 -58.62
N ASN A 131 25.20 3.31 -58.20
CA ASN A 131 24.13 2.37 -58.51
C ASN A 131 23.43 2.05 -57.19
N PRO A 132 22.22 2.58 -56.94
CA PRO A 132 21.51 2.27 -55.73
C PRO A 132 21.11 0.79 -55.71
N GLN A 133 21.24 0.17 -54.55
CA GLN A 133 20.95 -1.24 -54.34
C GLN A 133 20.09 -1.42 -53.09
N LEU A 134 19.35 -2.52 -53.04
CA LEU A 134 18.50 -2.91 -51.92
C LEU A 134 18.98 -4.23 -51.33
N PHE A 135 19.32 -4.23 -50.05
CA PHE A 135 19.51 -5.45 -49.29
C PHE A 135 18.19 -5.89 -48.67
N VAL A 136 17.87 -7.17 -48.80
CA VAL A 136 16.76 -7.81 -48.08
C VAL A 136 17.32 -8.94 -47.23
N GLN A 137 16.96 -8.93 -45.95
CA GLN A 137 17.29 -9.99 -45.00
C GLN A 137 16.13 -10.96 -44.88
N GLY A 138 16.40 -12.26 -45.04
CA GLY A 138 15.44 -13.34 -44.78
C GLY A 138 15.28 -13.64 -43.29
N VAL A 139 14.18 -14.30 -42.91
CA VAL A 139 13.96 -14.82 -41.54
C VAL A 139 15.03 -15.84 -41.13
N SER A 140 15.59 -16.58 -42.10
CA SER A 140 16.72 -17.49 -41.90
C SER A 140 18.06 -16.77 -41.66
N CYS A 141 18.09 -15.43 -41.71
CA CYS A 141 19.30 -14.59 -41.75
C CYS A 141 20.11 -14.71 -43.06
N SER A 142 19.49 -15.16 -44.15
CA SER A 142 20.05 -15.03 -45.51
C SER A 142 20.03 -13.56 -45.97
N LEU A 143 21.03 -13.16 -46.77
CA LEU A 143 21.13 -11.78 -47.31
C LEU A 143 21.04 -11.82 -48.83
N THR A 144 20.08 -11.08 -49.38
CA THR A 144 19.86 -10.93 -50.83
C THR A 144 20.10 -9.49 -51.24
N LEU A 145 20.83 -9.29 -52.36
CA LEU A 145 21.12 -7.97 -52.90
C LEU A 145 20.43 -7.80 -54.26
N PHE A 146 19.61 -6.76 -54.37
CA PHE A 146 18.91 -6.37 -55.59
C PHE A 146 19.50 -5.08 -56.17
N GLN A 147 19.70 -5.05 -57.48
CA GLN A 147 20.11 -3.87 -58.23
C GLN A 147 19.18 -3.69 -59.43
N GLY A 148 18.25 -2.74 -59.35
CA GLY A 148 17.23 -2.56 -60.38
C GLY A 148 16.36 -3.80 -60.56
N GLU A 149 16.43 -4.42 -61.73
CA GLU A 149 15.70 -5.65 -62.09
C GLU A 149 16.51 -6.94 -61.79
N GLU A 150 17.80 -6.84 -61.52
CA GLU A 150 18.66 -8.00 -61.32
C GLU A 150 18.88 -8.31 -59.84
N CYS A 151 18.70 -9.58 -59.47
CA CYS A 151 19.20 -10.12 -58.20
C CYS A 151 20.70 -10.41 -58.34
N VAL A 152 21.55 -9.56 -57.76
CA VAL A 152 23.01 -9.63 -57.91
C VAL A 152 23.57 -10.89 -57.26
N PHE A 153 23.17 -11.17 -56.01
CA PHE A 153 23.51 -12.41 -55.32
C PHE A 153 22.60 -12.67 -54.11
N GLN A 154 22.58 -13.93 -53.68
CA GLN A 154 22.02 -14.39 -52.41
C GLN A 154 23.11 -15.10 -51.62
N ARG A 155 23.36 -14.69 -50.37
CA ARG A 155 24.35 -15.30 -49.47
C ARG A 155 23.68 -16.18 -48.43
N ALA A 156 24.39 -17.26 -48.09
CA ALA A 156 24.03 -18.20 -47.04
C ALA A 156 23.83 -17.50 -45.68
N PRO A 157 23.02 -18.08 -44.79
CA PRO A 157 22.62 -17.44 -43.55
C PRO A 157 23.83 -17.13 -42.66
N ILE A 158 23.81 -15.93 -42.07
CA ILE A 158 24.72 -15.56 -40.99
C ILE A 158 24.46 -16.51 -39.82
N PRO A 159 25.48 -16.94 -39.03
CA PRO A 159 25.30 -17.81 -37.87
C PRO A 159 24.54 -17.09 -36.74
N ALA A 160 23.24 -16.89 -36.94
CA ALA A 160 22.32 -16.15 -36.09
C ALA A 160 21.04 -16.96 -35.90
N LEU A 161 20.48 -16.93 -34.69
CA LEU A 161 19.25 -17.66 -34.37
C LEU A 161 17.99 -16.88 -34.80
N HIS A 162 18.06 -15.54 -34.77
CA HIS A 162 16.99 -14.63 -35.16
C HIS A 162 17.61 -13.46 -35.97
N PRO A 163 16.87 -12.89 -36.93
CA PRO A 163 17.28 -11.68 -37.60
C PRO A 163 17.16 -10.47 -36.67
N GLY A 164 18.05 -9.50 -36.81
CA GLY A 164 18.02 -8.22 -36.10
C GLY A 164 18.06 -7.04 -37.09
N PRO A 165 18.04 -5.78 -36.62
CA PRO A 165 18.14 -4.61 -37.49
C PRO A 165 19.39 -4.65 -38.38
N LEU A 166 19.21 -4.20 -39.63
CA LEU A 166 20.19 -4.20 -40.71
C LEU A 166 20.41 -2.76 -41.22
N VAL A 167 21.66 -2.28 -41.22
CA VAL A 167 21.99 -0.93 -41.72
C VAL A 167 23.30 -0.92 -42.50
N TYR A 168 23.36 -0.09 -43.54
CA TYR A 168 24.57 0.17 -44.30
C TYR A 168 25.24 1.48 -43.87
N CYS A 169 26.56 1.42 -43.63
CA CYS A 169 27.41 2.58 -43.31
C CYS A 169 28.25 2.93 -44.53
N LYS A 170 28.06 4.12 -45.12
CA LYS A 170 28.79 4.53 -46.33
C LYS A 170 30.25 4.84 -46.02
N ALA A 171 30.53 5.42 -44.85
CA ALA A 171 31.88 5.87 -44.50
C ALA A 171 32.89 4.71 -44.38
N SER A 172 32.44 3.52 -43.96
CA SER A 172 33.25 2.30 -43.88
C SER A 172 32.95 1.28 -44.98
N GLU A 173 32.03 1.60 -45.90
CA GLU A 173 31.51 0.69 -46.93
C GLU A 173 31.13 -0.69 -46.36
N SER A 174 30.50 -0.68 -45.19
CA SER A 174 30.22 -1.90 -44.43
C SER A 174 28.74 -2.04 -44.07
N LEU A 175 28.26 -3.27 -44.16
CA LEU A 175 26.96 -3.69 -43.71
C LEU A 175 27.03 -4.10 -42.24
N LEU A 176 26.17 -3.52 -41.42
CA LEU A 176 26.07 -3.76 -39.99
C LEU A 176 24.89 -4.68 -39.74
N ILE A 177 25.15 -5.83 -39.13
CA ILE A 177 24.14 -6.83 -38.79
C ILE A 177 24.19 -7.10 -37.29
N THR A 178 23.03 -7.26 -36.68
CA THR A 178 22.92 -7.61 -35.26
C THR A 178 22.47 -9.05 -35.07
N ASN A 179 23.02 -9.72 -34.06
CA ASN A 179 22.74 -11.13 -33.75
C ASN A 179 22.92 -11.40 -32.25
N ALA A 180 21.87 -11.85 -31.57
CA ALA A 180 21.91 -12.36 -30.19
C ALA A 180 22.74 -11.49 -29.22
N GLY A 181 22.59 -10.16 -29.33
CA GLY A 181 23.31 -9.19 -28.50
C GLY A 181 24.71 -8.80 -28.97
N ARG A 182 25.12 -9.17 -30.20
CA ARG A 182 26.35 -8.72 -30.84
C ARG A 182 26.06 -7.91 -32.10
N ILE A 183 26.85 -6.86 -32.33
CA ILE A 183 26.86 -6.10 -33.59
C ILE A 183 28.07 -6.56 -34.38
N ASN A 184 27.84 -6.99 -35.61
CA ASN A 184 28.87 -7.44 -36.53
C ASN A 184 28.92 -6.53 -37.75
N SER A 185 30.13 -6.09 -38.11
CA SER A 185 30.36 -5.33 -39.34
C SER A 185 30.95 -6.22 -40.43
N VAL A 186 30.38 -6.18 -41.63
CA VAL A 186 30.88 -6.90 -42.82
C VAL A 186 31.13 -5.89 -43.93
N LYS A 187 32.37 -5.77 -44.40
CA LYS A 187 32.68 -4.93 -45.56
C LYS A 187 31.97 -5.44 -46.81
N PHE A 188 31.42 -4.52 -47.61
CA PHE A 188 30.68 -4.86 -48.81
C PHE A 188 31.53 -5.64 -49.83
N SER A 189 32.80 -5.27 -50.00
CA SER A 189 33.76 -5.97 -50.86
C SER A 189 33.96 -7.43 -50.46
N LEU A 190 34.03 -7.71 -49.15
CA LEU A 190 34.13 -9.08 -48.65
C LEU A 190 32.85 -9.85 -48.94
N LEU A 191 31.68 -9.24 -48.70
CA LEU A 191 30.38 -9.88 -48.91
C LEU A 191 30.12 -10.20 -50.40
N ALA A 192 30.53 -9.30 -51.30
CA ALA A 192 30.49 -9.51 -52.74
C ALA A 192 31.47 -10.60 -53.22
N SER A 193 32.60 -10.79 -52.53
CA SER A 193 33.62 -11.80 -52.89
C SER A 193 33.28 -13.24 -52.50
N VAL A 194 32.39 -13.45 -51.51
CA VAL A 194 32.05 -14.80 -51.01
C VAL A 194 31.28 -15.57 -52.09
N SER A 195 31.72 -16.77 -52.46
CA SER A 195 30.96 -17.64 -53.37
C SER A 195 29.64 -18.09 -52.74
N ASN A 196 28.60 -18.35 -53.56
CA ASN A 196 27.30 -18.87 -53.10
C ASN A 196 27.39 -20.25 -52.40
N THR A 197 28.57 -20.87 -52.35
CA THR A 197 28.82 -22.24 -51.86
C THR A 197 29.12 -22.32 -50.35
N GLY A 198 28.39 -21.58 -49.51
CA GLY A 198 28.32 -21.84 -48.06
C GLY A 198 29.58 -21.57 -47.22
N LYS A 199 30.56 -20.79 -47.71
CA LYS A 199 31.69 -20.33 -46.86
C LYS A 199 31.17 -19.31 -45.84
N LYS A 200 31.57 -19.48 -44.57
CA LYS A 200 31.19 -18.58 -43.46
C LYS A 200 31.65 -17.15 -43.75
N ILE A 201 30.74 -16.19 -43.57
CA ILE A 201 31.03 -14.75 -43.70
C ILE A 201 32.01 -14.34 -42.58
N THR A 202 33.09 -13.68 -42.95
CA THR A 202 34.06 -13.10 -42.01
C THR A 202 33.68 -11.67 -41.64
N PHE A 203 33.67 -11.37 -40.35
CA PHE A 203 33.37 -10.04 -39.83
C PHE A 203 34.65 -9.20 -39.71
N ASP A 204 34.56 -7.90 -40.04
CA ASP A 204 35.65 -6.93 -39.88
C ASP A 204 35.87 -6.63 -38.39
N TRP A 205 34.77 -6.41 -37.67
CA TRP A 205 34.75 -6.30 -36.21
C TRP A 205 33.41 -6.82 -35.67
N SER A 206 33.44 -7.22 -34.40
CA SER A 206 32.27 -7.70 -33.65
C SER A 206 32.30 -7.08 -32.25
N LEU A 207 31.22 -6.41 -31.86
CA LEU A 207 31.06 -5.83 -30.53
C LEU A 207 29.94 -6.55 -29.77
N ASN A 208 30.21 -6.96 -28.53
CA ASN A 208 29.18 -7.53 -27.66
C ASN A 208 28.48 -6.42 -26.87
N VAL A 209 27.18 -6.30 -27.07
CA VAL A 209 26.32 -5.27 -26.48
C VAL A 209 25.61 -5.81 -25.23
N GLY A 210 25.50 -7.14 -25.09
CA GLY A 210 24.89 -7.80 -23.94
C GLY A 210 23.35 -7.79 -23.93
N ASP A 211 22.72 -7.07 -24.86
CA ASP A 211 21.28 -7.01 -25.06
C ASP A 211 20.93 -6.94 -26.55
N MET A 212 19.70 -7.30 -26.89
CA MET A 212 19.17 -7.29 -28.25
C MET A 212 19.01 -5.87 -28.78
N ALA A 213 19.44 -5.62 -30.02
CA ALA A 213 19.20 -4.37 -30.71
C ALA A 213 17.78 -4.35 -31.29
N LEU A 214 17.00 -3.35 -30.93
CA LEU A 214 15.65 -3.11 -31.46
C LEU A 214 15.71 -2.36 -32.79
N ASP A 215 16.50 -1.31 -32.84
CA ASP A 215 16.65 -0.46 -34.02
C ASP A 215 18.10 0.02 -34.15
N MET A 216 18.51 0.30 -35.38
CA MET A 216 19.84 0.81 -35.70
C MET A 216 19.73 1.85 -36.79
N VAL A 217 20.45 2.96 -36.63
CA VAL A 217 20.51 4.02 -37.63
C VAL A 217 21.93 4.57 -37.71
N VAL A 218 22.39 4.84 -38.92
CA VAL A 218 23.71 5.44 -39.16
C VAL A 218 23.54 6.95 -39.39
N ALA A 219 24.21 7.74 -38.56
CA ALA A 219 24.28 9.19 -38.64
C ALA A 219 25.50 9.60 -39.49
N GLU A 220 25.27 9.89 -40.77
CA GLU A 220 26.30 10.27 -41.74
C GLU A 220 25.92 11.58 -42.43
N TRP A 221 26.42 12.71 -41.91
CA TRP A 221 26.24 14.03 -42.51
C TRP A 221 27.58 14.75 -42.61
N PRO A 222 27.77 15.69 -43.57
CA PRO A 222 29.07 16.32 -43.79
C PRO A 222 29.68 17.00 -42.56
N ALA A 223 28.85 17.50 -41.64
CA ALA A 223 29.28 18.20 -40.42
C ALA A 223 29.55 17.27 -39.22
N VAL A 224 29.12 16.01 -39.30
CA VAL A 224 29.10 15.07 -38.16
C VAL A 224 29.97 13.87 -38.48
N GLN A 225 30.80 13.45 -37.52
CA GLN A 225 31.60 12.24 -37.71
C GLN A 225 30.67 11.01 -37.79
N PRO A 226 30.91 10.10 -38.74
CA PRO A 226 30.03 8.95 -38.98
C PRO A 226 29.86 8.13 -37.70
N SER A 227 28.62 8.07 -37.23
CA SER A 227 28.28 7.42 -35.96
C SER A 227 27.16 6.42 -36.18
N ILE A 228 27.32 5.23 -35.62
CA ILE A 228 26.32 4.16 -35.65
C ILE A 228 25.56 4.23 -34.34
N ILE A 229 24.27 4.53 -34.38
CA ILE A 229 23.42 4.55 -33.20
C ILE A 229 22.64 3.24 -33.15
N VAL A 230 22.73 2.56 -32.01
CA VAL A 230 22.06 1.29 -31.76
C VAL A 230 21.18 1.42 -30.54
N LEU A 231 19.88 1.23 -30.72
CA LEU A 231 18.90 1.21 -29.65
C LEU A 231 18.73 -0.23 -29.16
N CYS A 232 19.18 -0.51 -27.93
CA CYS A 232 18.81 -1.71 -27.18
C CYS A 232 17.61 -1.42 -26.29
N ARG A 233 17.17 -2.41 -25.51
CA ARG A 233 15.95 -2.29 -24.71
C ARG A 233 16.01 -1.16 -23.68
N ARG A 234 17.17 -0.97 -23.04
CA ARG A 234 17.39 0.08 -22.01
C ARG A 234 18.65 0.90 -22.21
N ILE A 235 19.42 0.65 -23.27
CA ILE A 235 20.69 1.33 -23.51
C ILE A 235 20.76 1.75 -24.97
N VAL A 236 21.22 2.97 -25.22
CA VAL A 236 21.56 3.44 -26.57
C VAL A 236 23.07 3.51 -26.68
N PHE A 237 23.63 2.83 -27.67
CA PHE A 237 25.05 2.86 -27.99
C PHE A 237 25.29 3.78 -29.18
N CYS A 238 26.22 4.72 -29.03
CA CYS A 238 26.77 5.46 -30.15
C CYS A 238 28.18 4.94 -30.43
N LEU A 239 28.36 4.30 -31.59
CA LEU A 239 29.61 3.69 -32.01
C LEU A 239 30.27 4.50 -33.13
N THR A 240 31.59 4.43 -33.23
CA THR A 240 32.32 4.86 -34.42
C THR A 240 32.12 3.85 -35.55
N SER A 241 32.43 4.24 -36.79
CA SER A 241 32.50 3.32 -37.94
C SER A 241 33.44 2.11 -37.73
N GLY A 242 34.44 2.26 -36.85
CA GLY A 242 35.38 1.19 -36.47
C GLY A 242 34.92 0.29 -35.32
N GLY A 243 33.71 0.47 -34.78
CA GLY A 243 33.16 -0.39 -33.72
C GLY A 243 33.56 0.01 -32.29
N ASN A 244 34.21 1.16 -32.09
CA ASN A 244 34.49 1.68 -30.75
C ASN A 244 33.29 2.43 -30.19
N VAL A 245 32.98 2.23 -28.91
CA VAL A 245 31.91 2.95 -28.21
C VAL A 245 32.36 4.38 -27.92
N ARG A 246 31.59 5.37 -28.41
CA ARG A 246 31.80 6.80 -28.09
C ARG A 246 31.18 7.17 -26.75
N TYR A 247 29.90 6.86 -26.62
CA TYR A 247 29.11 7.09 -25.43
C TYR A 247 27.92 6.13 -25.39
N THR A 248 27.37 5.96 -24.20
CA THR A 248 26.22 5.10 -23.93
C THR A 248 25.20 5.87 -23.10
N ILE A 249 23.93 5.83 -23.50
CA ILE A 249 22.83 6.45 -22.76
C ILE A 249 22.03 5.33 -22.10
N HIS A 250 21.86 5.40 -20.79
CA HIS A 250 21.01 4.47 -20.05
C HIS A 250 19.61 5.07 -19.93
N LEU A 251 18.61 4.34 -20.43
CA LEU A 251 17.22 4.72 -20.40
C LEU A 251 16.55 4.13 -19.15
N GLU A 252 15.76 4.94 -18.45
CA GLU A 252 14.95 4.47 -17.30
C GLU A 252 13.79 3.58 -17.76
N ALA A 253 13.22 3.87 -18.93
CA ALA A 253 12.14 3.12 -19.56
C ALA A 253 12.63 2.32 -20.77
N ILE A 254 11.82 1.34 -21.20
CA ILE A 254 12.12 0.56 -22.40
C ILE A 254 11.98 1.44 -23.63
N GLY A 255 13.03 1.52 -24.46
CA GLY A 255 12.99 2.16 -25.77
C GLY A 255 12.23 1.32 -26.78
N LEU A 256 11.45 1.96 -27.66
CA LEU A 256 10.64 1.31 -28.69
C LEU A 256 11.16 1.58 -30.11
N SER A 257 11.44 2.85 -30.41
CA SER A 257 11.85 3.29 -31.75
C SER A 257 12.91 4.39 -31.67
N LEU A 258 13.78 4.42 -32.67
CA LEU A 258 14.85 5.39 -32.82
C LEU A 258 14.65 6.20 -34.11
N LEU A 259 14.80 7.52 -34.01
CA LEU A 259 14.88 8.41 -35.16
C LEU A 259 16.09 9.32 -35.00
N VAL A 260 16.97 9.33 -36.00
CA VAL A 260 18.16 10.17 -36.03
C VAL A 260 17.96 11.23 -37.10
N TYR A 261 18.15 12.50 -36.76
CA TYR A 261 17.88 13.61 -37.67
C TYR A 261 19.03 14.61 -37.69
N ASN A 262 19.16 15.29 -38.83
CA ASN A 262 20.18 16.32 -39.02
C ASN A 262 19.62 17.71 -38.70
N THR A 263 20.45 18.55 -38.12
CA THR A 263 20.19 19.99 -38.00
C THR A 263 21.28 20.72 -38.78
N LEU A 264 20.89 21.61 -39.71
CA LEU A 264 21.76 22.18 -40.75
C LEU A 264 23.11 22.78 -40.29
N ASN A 265 23.29 23.07 -39.01
CA ASN A 265 24.47 23.74 -38.45
C ASN A 265 25.09 23.06 -37.21
N SER A 266 24.81 21.77 -36.94
CA SER A 266 25.33 21.09 -35.75
C SER A 266 26.36 20.02 -36.08
N SER A 267 27.46 19.98 -35.32
CA SER A 267 28.42 18.87 -35.31
C SER A 267 28.00 17.72 -34.39
N LYS A 268 26.90 17.89 -33.65
CA LYS A 268 26.34 16.91 -32.72
C LYS A 268 25.31 16.02 -33.40
N VAL A 269 25.19 14.78 -32.93
CA VAL A 269 24.16 13.85 -33.42
C VAL A 269 22.86 14.11 -32.66
N HIS A 270 21.80 14.46 -33.38
CA HIS A 270 20.46 14.60 -32.78
C HIS A 270 19.66 13.32 -32.98
N MET A 271 19.08 12.85 -31.89
CA MET A 271 18.28 11.63 -31.89
C MET A 271 17.02 11.79 -31.07
N CYS A 272 16.00 11.07 -31.50
CA CYS A 272 14.68 11.04 -30.91
C CYS A 272 14.39 9.58 -30.56
N ILE A 273 14.04 9.32 -29.30
CA ILE A 273 13.82 7.97 -28.76
C ILE A 273 12.41 7.91 -28.20
N ALA A 274 11.61 6.98 -28.72
CA ALA A 274 10.29 6.67 -28.16
C ALA A 274 10.45 5.65 -27.03
N THR A 275 9.70 5.84 -25.94
CA THR A 275 9.69 4.90 -24.82
C THR A 275 8.32 4.26 -24.62
N SER A 276 8.32 3.13 -23.92
CA SER A 276 7.11 2.38 -23.49
C SER A 276 6.18 3.15 -22.54
N ILE A 277 6.64 4.22 -21.90
CA ILE A 277 5.83 5.07 -21.01
C ILE A 277 5.16 6.24 -21.76
N ASN A 278 5.02 6.11 -23.08
CA ASN A 278 4.45 7.14 -23.97
C ASN A 278 5.19 8.48 -23.90
N THR A 279 6.49 8.48 -23.57
CA THR A 279 7.31 9.69 -23.65
C THR A 279 8.31 9.57 -24.78
N VAL A 280 8.55 10.69 -25.44
CA VAL A 280 9.55 10.80 -26.51
C VAL A 280 10.65 11.73 -26.01
N LEU A 281 11.89 11.24 -26.09
CA LEU A 281 13.09 11.90 -25.60
C LEU A 281 13.91 12.43 -26.79
N LEU A 282 14.24 13.71 -26.79
CA LEU A 282 15.14 14.31 -27.78
C LEU A 282 16.51 14.54 -27.14
N TYR A 283 17.52 13.84 -27.66
CA TYR A 283 18.90 13.97 -27.27
C TYR A 283 19.72 14.69 -28.34
N SER A 284 20.69 15.47 -27.87
CA SER A 284 21.84 15.93 -28.66
C SER A 284 23.09 15.31 -28.07
N ASP A 285 23.67 14.34 -28.77
CA ASP A 285 24.67 13.43 -28.23
C ASP A 285 24.21 12.80 -26.91
N ASN A 286 24.87 13.10 -25.78
CA ASN A 286 24.51 12.55 -24.47
C ASN A 286 23.53 13.43 -23.68
N ASP A 287 23.25 14.66 -24.16
CA ASP A 287 22.46 15.64 -23.43
C ASP A 287 20.98 15.55 -23.83
N LEU A 288 20.08 15.37 -22.86
CA LEU A 288 18.64 15.43 -23.10
C LEU A 288 18.21 16.90 -23.26
N ILE A 289 17.80 17.29 -24.47
CA ILE A 289 17.35 18.67 -24.76
C ILE A 289 15.88 18.84 -24.40
N TRP A 290 15.05 17.89 -24.80
CA TRP A 290 13.60 18.00 -24.69
C TRP A 290 12.97 16.65 -24.42
N ASN A 291 11.84 16.65 -23.72
CA ASN A 291 10.97 15.50 -23.61
C ASN A 291 9.53 15.96 -23.79
N PHE A 292 8.68 15.07 -24.29
CA PHE A 292 7.25 15.33 -24.34
C PHE A 292 6.46 14.04 -24.21
N GLN A 293 5.25 14.17 -23.68
CA GLN A 293 4.33 13.06 -23.49
C GLN A 293 3.38 12.93 -24.69
N MET A 294 3.20 11.69 -25.12
CA MET A 294 2.27 11.24 -26.13
C MET A 294 1.07 10.55 -25.48
N ARG A 295 -0.06 10.48 -26.20
CA ARG A 295 -1.25 9.76 -25.74
C ARG A 295 -1.15 8.24 -25.93
N PHE A 296 -0.20 7.79 -26.74
CA PHE A 296 0.01 6.39 -27.12
C PHE A 296 1.51 6.10 -27.28
N PRO A 297 1.94 4.84 -27.18
CA PRO A 297 3.34 4.46 -27.41
C PRO A 297 3.65 4.50 -28.91
N PRO A 298 4.67 5.25 -29.37
CA PRO A 298 5.06 5.27 -30.77
C PRO A 298 5.85 4.00 -31.13
N VAL A 299 5.38 3.26 -32.12
CA VAL A 299 6.07 2.09 -32.71
C VAL A 299 7.11 2.52 -33.74
N GLN A 300 6.81 3.55 -34.54
CA GLN A 300 7.74 4.09 -35.52
C GLN A 300 7.66 5.61 -35.57
N MET A 301 8.82 6.24 -35.79
CA MET A 301 8.96 7.69 -35.91
C MET A 301 9.64 8.06 -37.21
N LYS A 302 9.14 9.10 -37.88
CA LYS A 302 9.73 9.66 -39.10
C LYS A 302 9.67 11.17 -39.08
N LEU A 303 10.64 11.81 -39.72
CA LEU A 303 10.66 13.26 -39.93
C LEU A 303 10.21 13.56 -41.36
N GLY A 304 9.40 14.60 -41.56
CA GLY A 304 8.95 15.00 -42.89
C GLY A 304 8.73 16.51 -43.02
N ASN A 305 8.94 17.00 -44.25
CA ASN A 305 8.71 18.37 -44.67
C ASN A 305 7.47 18.44 -45.57
N PHE A 306 6.31 18.69 -44.97
CA PHE A 306 5.02 18.66 -45.66
C PHE A 306 4.63 20.01 -46.29
N SER A 307 5.13 21.13 -45.76
CA SER A 307 4.86 22.47 -46.32
C SER A 307 5.97 23.46 -45.99
N GLU A 308 6.09 24.56 -46.75
CA GLU A 308 7.07 25.62 -46.49
C GLU A 308 7.05 26.17 -45.04
N PRO A 309 5.89 26.48 -44.42
CA PRO A 309 5.86 26.93 -43.03
C PRO A 309 6.08 25.81 -42.01
N TYR A 310 5.80 24.55 -42.36
CA TYR A 310 5.92 23.41 -41.45
C TYR A 310 7.00 22.43 -41.92
N GLN A 311 8.25 22.80 -41.63
CA GLN A 311 9.42 21.97 -41.83
C GLN A 311 9.72 21.17 -40.55
N ASN A 312 10.32 19.98 -40.72
CA ASN A 312 10.77 19.08 -39.67
C ASN A 312 9.63 18.64 -38.72
N LEU A 313 8.48 18.30 -39.28
CA LEU A 313 7.38 17.72 -38.51
C LEU A 313 7.65 16.25 -38.19
N LEU A 314 7.37 15.87 -36.95
CA LEU A 314 7.51 14.49 -36.50
C LEU A 314 6.21 13.73 -36.75
N SER A 315 6.33 12.60 -37.44
CA SER A 315 5.25 11.65 -37.72
C SER A 315 5.44 10.40 -36.89
N PHE A 316 4.38 9.97 -36.21
CA PHE A 316 4.35 8.86 -35.27
C PHE A 316 3.31 7.84 -35.72
N LEU A 317 3.65 6.56 -35.64
CA LEU A 317 2.74 5.44 -35.80
C LEU A 317 2.49 4.77 -34.44
N SER A 318 1.24 4.53 -34.08
CA SER A 318 0.82 3.73 -32.93
C SER A 318 0.62 2.26 -33.29
N SER A 319 0.68 1.37 -32.30
CA SER A 319 0.27 -0.04 -32.43
C SER A 319 -1.18 -0.19 -32.89
N ASP A 320 -2.05 0.77 -32.54
CA ASP A 320 -3.47 0.73 -32.87
C ASP A 320 -3.76 1.24 -34.29
N GLY A 321 -2.71 1.57 -35.06
CA GLY A 321 -2.82 2.12 -36.41
C GLY A 321 -3.09 3.63 -36.47
N ARG A 322 -3.04 4.32 -35.32
CA ARG A 322 -3.14 5.79 -35.30
C ARG A 322 -1.85 6.43 -35.80
N VAL A 323 -1.98 7.27 -36.83
CA VAL A 323 -0.89 8.06 -37.41
C VAL A 323 -1.08 9.51 -37.02
N VAL A 324 -0.05 10.10 -36.39
CA VAL A 324 -0.08 11.50 -35.94
C VAL A 324 1.17 12.21 -36.42
N THR A 325 0.99 13.32 -37.11
CA THR A 325 2.05 14.27 -37.44
C THR A 325 1.84 15.53 -36.63
N GLY A 326 2.89 15.99 -35.94
CA GLY A 326 2.79 17.14 -35.05
C GLY A 326 4.11 17.86 -34.82
N TYR A 327 4.01 18.98 -34.11
CA TYR A 327 5.14 19.78 -33.66
C TYR A 327 5.18 19.84 -32.12
N LEU A 328 6.33 20.20 -31.58
CA LEU A 328 6.56 20.26 -30.14
C LEU A 328 5.84 21.46 -29.53
N GLY A 329 5.05 21.22 -28.48
CA GLY A 329 4.42 22.29 -27.72
C GLY A 329 5.39 22.99 -26.78
N THR A 330 5.55 24.30 -26.96
CA THR A 330 6.51 25.14 -26.23
C THR A 330 5.86 26.13 -25.26
N GLU A 331 4.53 26.26 -25.27
CA GLU A 331 3.82 27.23 -24.44
C GLU A 331 3.67 26.73 -22.98
N PRO A 332 4.37 27.35 -22.00
CA PRO A 332 4.20 27.03 -20.58
C PRO A 332 2.78 27.35 -20.13
N SER A 333 2.18 26.44 -19.38
CA SER A 333 0.93 26.72 -18.69
C SER A 333 1.20 27.69 -17.55
N LEU A 334 0.83 28.96 -17.71
CA LEU A 334 0.57 29.80 -16.56
C LEU A 334 -0.60 29.16 -15.82
N TYR A 335 -0.39 28.75 -14.58
CA TYR A 335 -1.43 28.23 -13.70
C TYR A 335 -2.40 29.36 -13.36
N ARG A 336 -3.25 29.74 -14.32
CA ARG A 336 -4.41 30.58 -14.06
C ARG A 336 -5.54 29.62 -13.74
N LEU A 337 -6.10 29.77 -12.55
CA LEU A 337 -7.43 29.26 -12.27
C LEU A 337 -8.29 29.63 -13.48
N PRO A 338 -8.87 28.64 -14.19
CA PRO A 338 -9.77 28.96 -15.28
C PRO A 338 -10.78 29.93 -14.69
N LEU A 339 -10.89 31.13 -15.29
CA LEU A 339 -11.96 32.06 -14.93
C LEU A 339 -13.21 31.19 -14.90
N PRO A 340 -13.91 31.10 -13.74
CA PRO A 340 -15.01 30.18 -13.61
C PRO A 340 -15.87 30.40 -14.85
N PRO A 341 -16.20 29.34 -15.62
CA PRO A 341 -17.26 29.50 -16.60
C PRO A 341 -18.41 30.14 -15.85
N THR A 342 -19.23 30.96 -16.51
CA THR A 342 -20.46 31.53 -15.96
C THR A 342 -21.49 30.45 -15.58
N ARG A 343 -21.06 29.38 -14.90
CA ARG A 343 -21.82 28.53 -14.02
C ARG A 343 -22.28 29.44 -12.90
N PHE A 344 -23.51 29.90 -13.03
CA PHE A 344 -24.34 30.27 -11.90
C PHE A 344 -24.17 29.16 -10.85
N VAL A 345 -23.38 29.45 -9.81
CA VAL A 345 -23.43 28.64 -8.60
C VAL A 345 -24.79 28.93 -8.01
N ASP A 346 -25.66 27.94 -7.98
CA ASP A 346 -26.96 28.06 -7.34
C ASP A 346 -26.75 28.19 -5.82
N PHE A 347 -26.64 29.43 -5.37
CA PHE A 347 -26.46 29.75 -3.95
C PHE A 347 -27.69 29.33 -3.14
N GLU A 348 -28.86 29.20 -3.77
CA GLU A 348 -30.07 28.73 -3.09
C GLU A 348 -29.98 27.24 -2.76
N GLU A 349 -29.57 26.40 -3.72
CA GLU A 349 -29.41 24.97 -3.47
C GLU A 349 -28.31 24.69 -2.43
N LYS A 350 -27.19 25.42 -2.51
CA LYS A 350 -26.13 25.33 -1.51
C LYS A 350 -26.57 25.80 -0.12
N ASN A 351 -27.30 26.92 -0.02
CA ASN A 351 -27.79 27.40 1.26
C ASN A 351 -28.85 26.46 1.85
N ARG A 352 -29.72 25.86 1.03
CA ARG A 352 -30.66 24.83 1.50
C ARG A 352 -29.92 23.61 2.05
N HIS A 353 -28.85 23.16 1.38
CA HIS A 353 -28.04 22.05 1.86
C HIS A 353 -27.27 22.40 3.15
N LEU A 354 -26.74 23.63 3.25
CA LEU A 354 -26.03 24.13 4.43
C LEU A 354 -26.99 24.28 5.63
N SER A 355 -28.16 24.87 5.43
CA SER A 355 -29.20 24.94 6.46
C SER A 355 -29.75 23.56 6.85
N ALA A 356 -29.81 22.59 5.93
CA ALA A 356 -30.17 21.21 6.27
C ALA A 356 -29.09 20.55 7.14
N MET A 357 -27.82 20.76 6.83
CA MET A 357 -26.69 20.29 7.65
C MET A 357 -26.65 20.97 9.02
N GLU A 358 -26.83 22.29 9.10
CA GLU A 358 -26.90 23.03 10.37
C GLU A 358 -28.08 22.58 11.22
N LYS A 359 -29.24 22.32 10.62
CA LYS A 359 -30.39 21.73 11.34
C LYS A 359 -30.06 20.35 11.88
N ALA A 360 -29.37 19.49 11.12
CA ALA A 360 -28.93 18.18 11.58
C ALA A 360 -27.86 18.26 12.69
N LEU A 361 -26.97 19.26 12.64
CA LEU A 361 -25.98 19.53 13.69
C LEU A 361 -26.64 20.04 14.97
N ASN A 362 -27.58 20.97 14.86
CA ASN A 362 -28.28 21.57 16.01
C ASN A 362 -29.33 20.62 16.63
N SER A 363 -29.93 19.72 15.85
CA SER A 363 -30.76 18.65 16.41
C SER A 363 -29.92 17.64 17.20
N ASN A 364 -28.66 17.43 16.82
CA ASN A 364 -27.76 16.52 17.53
C ASN A 364 -27.13 17.14 18.79
N SER A 365 -27.01 18.46 18.88
CA SER A 365 -26.43 19.15 20.05
C SER A 365 -27.44 19.43 21.17
N SER A 366 -28.75 19.38 20.90
CA SER A 366 -29.81 19.73 21.87
C SER A 366 -30.43 18.53 22.60
N THR A 367 -30.12 17.28 22.22
CA THR A 367 -30.46 16.09 23.01
C THR A 367 -29.39 15.82 24.08
N LYS A 368 -29.54 16.46 25.24
CA LYS A 368 -28.99 15.91 26.49
C LYS A 368 -29.72 14.58 26.78
N ASN A 369 -28.96 13.47 26.75
CA ASN A 369 -29.25 12.20 27.43
C ASN A 369 -30.53 11.41 27.08
N GLU A 370 -30.80 11.13 25.80
CA GLU A 370 -31.53 9.91 25.44
C GLU A 370 -30.79 9.20 24.30
N ASN A 371 -30.27 8.00 24.63
CA ASN A 371 -29.73 6.97 23.75
C ASN A 371 -29.21 7.46 22.39
N GLN A 372 -27.90 7.78 22.34
CA GLN A 372 -27.13 7.43 21.14
C GLN A 372 -27.61 6.05 20.69
N ALA A 373 -27.91 5.86 19.41
CA ALA A 373 -28.39 4.60 18.84
C ALA A 373 -27.37 3.47 19.07
N SER A 374 -27.25 3.02 20.31
CA SER A 374 -26.45 1.90 20.72
C SER A 374 -27.17 0.68 20.19
N LEU A 375 -26.39 -0.26 19.66
CA LEU A 375 -26.92 -1.51 19.18
C LEU A 375 -27.60 -2.21 20.37
N GLN A 376 -28.93 -2.29 20.37
CA GLN A 376 -29.68 -2.98 21.42
C GLN A 376 -29.51 -4.49 21.24
N LEU A 377 -28.81 -5.08 22.20
CA LEU A 377 -28.39 -6.47 22.17
C LEU A 377 -29.04 -7.22 23.33
N ARG A 378 -29.49 -8.44 23.05
CA ARG A 378 -30.06 -9.37 24.01
C ARG A 378 -29.16 -10.60 24.13
N ALA A 379 -28.67 -10.83 25.33
CA ALA A 379 -27.89 -12.00 25.70
C ALA A 379 -28.75 -12.91 26.59
N GLU A 380 -28.99 -14.14 26.14
CA GLU A 380 -29.75 -15.17 26.87
C GLU A 380 -28.85 -16.36 27.22
N TRP A 381 -28.99 -16.87 28.44
CA TRP A 381 -28.28 -18.06 28.90
C TRP A 381 -29.12 -19.31 28.62
N ASP A 382 -28.52 -20.32 27.99
CA ASP A 382 -29.09 -21.65 27.95
C ASP A 382 -28.98 -22.33 29.33
N SER A 383 -29.70 -23.43 29.53
CA SER A 383 -29.55 -24.26 30.74
C SER A 383 -28.13 -24.81 30.87
N LEU A 384 -27.63 -24.96 32.11
CA LEU A 384 -26.31 -25.51 32.39
C LEU A 384 -26.13 -26.91 31.76
N ASP A 385 -25.15 -27.06 30.87
CA ASP A 385 -24.91 -28.32 30.17
C ASP A 385 -24.10 -29.29 31.06
N ARG A 386 -24.68 -30.46 31.36
CA ARG A 386 -24.03 -31.60 32.03
C ARG A 386 -24.34 -32.87 31.24
N PRO A 387 -23.40 -33.46 30.46
CA PRO A 387 -21.97 -33.16 30.35
C PRO A 387 -21.64 -31.92 29.50
N SER A 388 -20.41 -31.40 29.68
CA SER A 388 -19.88 -30.22 28.99
C SER A 388 -19.93 -30.32 27.47
N ARG A 389 -20.28 -29.21 26.79
CA ARG A 389 -20.11 -29.05 25.33
C ARG A 389 -18.73 -28.52 24.94
N ALA A 390 -17.85 -28.26 25.92
CA ALA A 390 -16.52 -27.71 25.72
C ALA A 390 -15.50 -28.76 25.23
N TYR A 391 -14.53 -28.32 24.43
CA TYR A 391 -13.45 -29.16 23.90
C TYR A 391 -12.31 -29.28 24.92
N ASN A 392 -11.74 -30.48 25.12
CA ASN A 392 -10.61 -30.76 26.02
C ASN A 392 -10.84 -30.45 27.52
N VAL A 393 -12.03 -30.71 28.06
CA VAL A 393 -12.31 -30.51 29.50
C VAL A 393 -12.64 -31.86 30.18
N PRO A 394 -12.18 -32.12 31.41
CA PRO A 394 -12.59 -33.30 32.17
C PRO A 394 -14.12 -33.38 32.32
N SER A 395 -14.67 -34.59 32.29
CA SER A 395 -16.11 -34.88 32.19
C SER A 395 -16.99 -34.32 33.34
N ASP A 396 -16.40 -33.76 34.39
CA ASP A 396 -17.08 -33.24 35.59
C ASP A 396 -17.27 -31.70 35.57
N VAL A 397 -16.78 -30.99 34.56
CA VAL A 397 -16.85 -29.51 34.50
C VAL A 397 -18.08 -29.07 33.68
N PRO A 398 -18.99 -28.26 34.25
CA PRO A 398 -20.14 -27.75 33.52
C PRO A 398 -19.75 -26.68 32.49
N SER A 399 -20.53 -26.56 31.41
CA SER A 399 -20.41 -25.45 30.46
C SER A 399 -21.71 -24.68 30.34
N LEU A 400 -21.61 -23.38 30.06
CA LEU A 400 -22.76 -22.51 29.83
C LEU A 400 -22.68 -21.91 28.43
N THR A 401 -23.75 -22.07 27.65
CA THR A 401 -23.86 -21.47 26.32
C THR A 401 -24.62 -20.16 26.42
N LEU A 402 -24.01 -19.07 25.97
CA LEU A 402 -24.64 -17.76 25.82
C LEU A 402 -25.09 -17.59 24.37
N ARG A 403 -26.35 -17.22 24.18
CA ARG A 403 -26.90 -16.85 22.88
C ARG A 403 -27.03 -15.34 22.78
N LEU A 404 -26.26 -14.73 21.89
CA LEU A 404 -26.27 -13.30 21.62
C LEU A 404 -27.13 -12.99 20.39
N SER A 405 -28.13 -12.14 20.57
CA SER A 405 -29.09 -11.70 19.54
C SER A 405 -29.29 -10.18 19.61
N SER A 406 -29.85 -9.56 18.56
CA SER A 406 -30.31 -8.17 18.61
C SER A 406 -31.75 -8.11 19.11
N GLU A 407 -32.08 -7.12 19.93
CA GLU A 407 -33.46 -6.89 20.40
C GLU A 407 -34.41 -6.50 19.26
N ASP A 408 -33.92 -5.76 18.26
CA ASP A 408 -34.71 -5.26 17.14
C ASP A 408 -34.78 -6.24 15.95
N GLY A 409 -34.08 -7.38 16.03
CA GLY A 409 -34.04 -8.40 14.98
C GLY A 409 -33.42 -7.96 13.64
N ASN A 410 -32.96 -6.70 13.53
CA ASN A 410 -32.44 -6.12 12.29
C ASN A 410 -30.97 -5.71 12.48
N PHE A 411 -30.05 -6.66 12.25
CA PHE A 411 -28.66 -6.31 12.01
C PHE A 411 -28.53 -5.69 10.61
N ALA A 412 -28.00 -4.47 10.53
CA ALA A 412 -27.69 -3.85 9.26
C ALA A 412 -26.63 -4.66 8.50
N ASN A 413 -26.71 -4.66 7.17
CA ASN A 413 -25.71 -5.33 6.33
C ASN A 413 -24.32 -4.71 6.55
N GLY A 414 -23.42 -5.50 7.13
CA GLY A 414 -22.03 -5.13 7.40
C GLY A 414 -21.33 -6.13 8.32
N HIS A 415 -20.09 -5.81 8.68
CA HIS A 415 -19.29 -6.64 9.58
C HIS A 415 -19.41 -6.15 11.02
N TYR A 416 -19.71 -7.08 11.92
CA TYR A 416 -19.78 -6.89 13.36
C TYR A 416 -18.55 -7.49 14.01
N GLN A 417 -17.86 -6.70 14.83
CA GLN A 417 -16.76 -7.16 15.67
C GLN A 417 -17.27 -7.36 17.08
N VAL A 418 -17.28 -8.60 17.56
CA VAL A 418 -17.71 -8.96 18.91
C VAL A 418 -16.47 -9.28 19.74
N ASN A 419 -16.23 -8.52 20.80
CA ASN A 419 -15.20 -8.82 21.80
C ASN A 419 -15.86 -9.29 23.10
N VAL A 420 -15.42 -10.43 23.60
CA VAL A 420 -15.90 -11.00 24.87
C VAL A 420 -14.76 -10.95 25.87
N ARG A 421 -15.00 -10.26 26.99
CA ARG A 421 -14.07 -10.18 28.12
C ARG A 421 -14.69 -10.92 29.29
N SER A 422 -14.07 -12.05 29.66
CA SER A 422 -14.48 -12.90 30.77
C SER A 422 -13.26 -13.48 31.48
N SER A 423 -13.40 -13.77 32.78
CA SER A 423 -12.42 -14.56 33.54
C SER A 423 -12.53 -16.07 33.25
N PHE A 424 -13.64 -16.51 32.64
CA PHE A 424 -13.85 -17.89 32.20
C PHE A 424 -13.19 -18.14 30.85
N GLN A 425 -12.84 -19.40 30.57
CA GLN A 425 -12.29 -19.78 29.29
C GLN A 425 -13.40 -19.83 28.24
N ILE A 426 -13.13 -19.20 27.10
CA ILE A 426 -14.01 -19.16 25.93
C ILE A 426 -13.22 -19.75 24.76
N GLN A 427 -13.92 -20.35 23.80
CA GLN A 427 -13.29 -20.88 22.58
C GLN A 427 -12.56 -19.78 21.78
N GLN A 428 -13.15 -18.60 21.67
CA GLN A 428 -12.61 -17.44 20.99
C GLN A 428 -13.06 -16.15 21.70
N ASN A 429 -12.14 -15.21 21.91
CA ASN A 429 -12.43 -13.92 22.58
C ASN A 429 -12.86 -12.82 21.60
N HIS A 430 -12.64 -13.02 20.30
CA HIS A 430 -12.95 -12.07 19.24
C HIS A 430 -13.63 -12.79 18.07
N PHE A 431 -14.76 -12.25 17.61
CA PHE A 431 -15.48 -12.75 16.44
C PHE A 431 -15.68 -11.61 15.43
N VAL A 432 -15.54 -11.93 14.15
CA VAL A 432 -15.92 -11.05 13.04
C VAL A 432 -17.05 -11.72 12.30
N LEU A 433 -18.25 -11.14 12.40
CA LEU A 433 -19.49 -11.75 11.93
C LEU A 433 -20.20 -10.87 10.90
N THR A 434 -21.03 -11.50 10.08
CA THR A 434 -22.02 -10.84 9.23
C THR A 434 -23.41 -10.92 9.87
N ALA A 435 -24.36 -10.11 9.39
CA ALA A 435 -25.73 -10.06 9.93
C ALA A 435 -26.44 -11.43 9.94
N ASP A 436 -26.14 -12.30 8.96
CA ASP A 436 -26.76 -13.62 8.79
C ASP A 436 -26.25 -14.68 9.79
N GLU A 437 -25.14 -14.41 10.47
CA GLU A 437 -24.50 -15.33 11.42
C GLU A 437 -24.99 -15.13 12.85
N PHE A 438 -25.94 -14.20 13.07
CA PHE A 438 -26.66 -14.06 14.32
C PHE A 438 -27.89 -14.98 14.35
N PRO A 439 -28.22 -15.60 15.50
CA PRO A 439 -27.62 -15.38 16.82
C PRO A 439 -26.32 -16.17 17.04
N LEU A 440 -25.32 -15.52 17.64
CA LEU A 440 -24.02 -16.11 17.97
C LEU A 440 -24.12 -16.89 19.29
N SER A 441 -23.63 -18.13 19.30
CA SER A 441 -23.50 -18.95 20.51
C SER A 441 -22.06 -18.94 21.04
N ILE A 442 -21.87 -18.49 22.27
CA ILE A 442 -20.56 -18.44 22.95
C ILE A 442 -20.59 -19.44 24.11
N ILE A 443 -19.67 -20.40 24.14
CA ILE A 443 -19.58 -21.40 25.21
C ILE A 443 -18.52 -20.95 26.23
N LEU A 444 -18.93 -20.85 27.49
CA LEU A 444 -18.09 -20.51 28.65
C LEU A 444 -17.87 -21.76 29.51
N PHE A 445 -16.62 -22.00 29.91
CA PHE A 445 -16.24 -23.10 30.79
C PHE A 445 -15.06 -22.73 31.69
N ILE A 446 -14.81 -23.53 32.73
CA ILE A 446 -13.71 -23.30 33.67
C ILE A 446 -12.40 -23.87 33.12
N ASN A 447 -11.33 -23.10 33.23
CA ASN A 447 -9.96 -23.62 33.11
C ASN A 447 -9.48 -24.13 34.48
N PRO A 448 -9.15 -25.42 34.65
CA PRO A 448 -8.71 -25.96 35.95
C PRO A 448 -7.38 -25.38 36.44
N ILE A 449 -6.54 -24.82 35.55
CA ILE A 449 -5.22 -24.29 35.90
C ILE A 449 -5.33 -22.90 36.55
N HIS A 450 -6.27 -22.08 36.11
CA HIS A 450 -6.49 -20.73 36.61
C HIS A 450 -7.99 -20.54 36.90
N PRO A 451 -8.42 -20.65 38.17
CA PRO A 451 -9.83 -20.49 38.50
C PRO A 451 -10.28 -19.05 38.22
N PRO A 452 -11.49 -18.85 37.68
CA PRO A 452 -11.99 -17.53 37.35
C PRO A 452 -12.23 -16.69 38.63
N THR A 453 -11.83 -15.43 38.58
CA THR A 453 -11.88 -14.49 39.72
C THR A 453 -13.07 -13.54 39.69
N SER A 454 -13.90 -13.60 38.64
CA SER A 454 -15.10 -12.78 38.46
C SER A 454 -16.18 -13.57 37.71
N LEU A 455 -17.45 -13.35 38.08
CA LEU A 455 -18.63 -13.89 37.40
C LEU A 455 -19.16 -12.96 36.30
N ASN A 456 -18.60 -11.75 36.16
CA ASN A 456 -19.07 -10.79 35.17
C ASN A 456 -18.47 -11.10 33.79
N VAL A 457 -19.33 -11.15 32.78
CA VAL A 457 -18.96 -11.22 31.36
C VAL A 457 -19.32 -9.90 30.69
N HIS A 458 -18.35 -9.29 30.03
CA HIS A 458 -18.55 -8.07 29.25
C HIS A 458 -18.45 -8.39 27.76
N ILE A 459 -19.48 -8.03 27.00
CA ILE A 459 -19.54 -8.24 25.56
C ILE A 459 -19.68 -6.91 24.89
N THR A 460 -18.75 -6.59 24.00
CA THR A 460 -18.81 -5.39 23.17
C THR A 460 -18.99 -5.78 21.71
N VAL A 461 -20.00 -5.22 21.05
CA VAL A 461 -20.27 -5.43 19.64
C VAL A 461 -20.12 -4.11 18.93
N HIS A 462 -19.21 -4.06 17.96
CA HIS A 462 -18.93 -2.87 17.16
C HIS A 462 -19.31 -3.11 15.70
N HIS A 463 -20.18 -2.29 15.14
CA HIS A 463 -20.51 -2.33 13.72
C HIS A 463 -19.56 -1.47 12.90
N THR A 464 -18.79 -2.09 12.01
CA THR A 464 -17.72 -1.42 11.24
C THR A 464 -18.20 -0.27 10.34
N ARG A 465 -19.42 -0.36 9.78
CA ARG A 465 -19.91 0.61 8.80
C ARG A 465 -20.64 1.80 9.41
N THR A 466 -21.42 1.58 10.47
CA THR A 466 -22.17 2.66 11.15
C THR A 466 -21.46 3.20 12.39
N GLN A 467 -20.34 2.59 12.80
CA GLN A 467 -19.60 2.88 14.03
C GLN A 467 -20.45 2.82 15.31
N LEU A 468 -21.59 2.14 15.26
CA LEU A 468 -22.42 1.92 16.44
C LEU A 468 -21.79 0.81 17.29
N SER A 469 -21.71 1.05 18.59
CA SER A 469 -21.24 0.09 19.57
C SER A 469 -22.34 -0.25 20.57
N GLY A 470 -22.51 -1.54 20.86
CA GLY A 470 -23.35 -2.04 21.95
C GLY A 470 -22.47 -2.71 23.01
N ILE A 471 -22.72 -2.42 24.28
CA ILE A 471 -22.00 -3.02 25.41
C ILE A 471 -23.03 -3.70 26.32
N ILE A 472 -22.85 -5.01 26.56
CA ILE A 472 -23.62 -5.77 27.53
C ILE A 472 -22.69 -6.23 28.65
N SER A 473 -23.16 -6.12 29.88
CA SER A 473 -22.52 -6.71 31.06
C SER A 473 -23.52 -7.62 31.75
N GLN A 474 -23.22 -8.91 31.88
CA GLN A 474 -24.09 -9.88 32.56
C GLN A 474 -23.29 -10.70 33.57
N GLU A 475 -23.97 -11.13 34.64
CA GLU A 475 -23.40 -11.96 35.70
C GLU A 475 -23.73 -13.44 35.48
N LEU A 476 -22.73 -14.31 35.62
CA LEU A 476 -22.84 -15.75 35.44
C LEU A 476 -23.41 -16.44 36.70
N PRO A 477 -24.18 -17.53 36.54
CA PRO A 477 -24.64 -18.34 37.66
C PRO A 477 -23.47 -18.92 38.47
N LEU A 478 -23.59 -18.89 39.80
CA LEU A 478 -22.57 -19.40 40.71
C LEU A 478 -22.38 -20.93 40.57
N GLU A 479 -23.41 -21.65 40.16
CA GLU A 479 -23.38 -23.10 39.85
C GLU A 479 -22.40 -23.47 38.74
N LEU A 480 -22.06 -22.53 37.84
CA LEU A 480 -21.06 -22.77 36.81
C LEU A 480 -19.67 -22.91 37.43
N LEU A 481 -19.42 -22.22 38.55
CA LEU A 481 -18.11 -22.17 39.21
C LEU A 481 -17.95 -23.19 40.33
N PHE A 482 -18.97 -23.37 41.17
CA PHE A 482 -18.87 -24.13 42.41
C PHE A 482 -19.82 -25.32 42.49
N ARG A 483 -19.37 -26.38 43.19
CA ARG A 483 -20.20 -27.46 43.73
C ARG A 483 -20.25 -27.38 45.26
N ALA A 484 -21.38 -27.76 45.84
CA ALA A 484 -21.51 -27.82 47.29
C ALA A 484 -20.66 -28.95 47.87
N CYS A 485 -19.91 -28.64 48.93
CA CYS A 485 -19.04 -29.57 49.65
C CYS A 485 -19.08 -29.29 51.16
N GLY A 486 -18.44 -30.14 51.96
CA GLY A 486 -18.28 -29.91 53.40
C GLY A 486 -17.46 -28.64 53.68
N ALA A 487 -17.89 -27.84 54.65
CA ALA A 487 -17.18 -26.61 55.03
C ALA A 487 -15.89 -26.94 55.80
N GLU A 488 -14.80 -26.29 55.42
CA GLU A 488 -13.50 -26.36 56.08
C GLU A 488 -13.40 -25.32 57.20
N ARG A 489 -12.95 -25.76 58.39
CA ARG A 489 -12.95 -24.92 59.60
C ARG A 489 -11.70 -24.04 59.76
N ASN A 490 -10.61 -24.38 59.07
CA ASN A 490 -9.33 -23.68 59.15
C ASN A 490 -8.85 -23.35 57.74
N ALA A 491 -8.69 -22.08 57.42
CA ALA A 491 -8.08 -21.63 56.17
C ALA A 491 -7.21 -20.40 56.43
N ASN A 492 -6.29 -20.11 55.50
CA ASN A 492 -5.31 -19.02 55.64
C ASN A 492 -5.93 -17.62 55.51
N TYR A 493 -6.85 -17.42 54.56
CA TYR A 493 -7.46 -16.12 54.30
C TYR A 493 -8.87 -16.07 54.87
N LYS A 494 -9.17 -15.03 55.67
CA LYS A 494 -10.45 -14.89 56.39
C LYS A 494 -11.01 -13.49 56.24
N ILE A 495 -12.27 -13.39 55.86
CA ILE A 495 -13.02 -12.13 55.76
C ILE A 495 -14.29 -12.27 56.59
N THR A 496 -14.64 -11.21 57.32
CA THR A 496 -15.88 -11.18 58.11
C THR A 496 -16.70 -9.97 57.67
N ILE A 497 -17.94 -10.20 57.25
CA ILE A 497 -18.90 -9.17 56.88
C ILE A 497 -19.92 -9.08 58.02
N ASP A 498 -19.99 -7.93 58.66
CA ASP A 498 -20.92 -7.62 59.74
C ASP A 498 -22.20 -7.05 59.13
N ALA A 499 -23.35 -7.57 59.58
CA ALA A 499 -24.67 -7.11 59.15
C ALA A 499 -25.43 -6.48 60.33
N ASP A 500 -26.12 -5.37 60.06
CA ASP A 500 -26.95 -4.67 61.06
C ASP A 500 -28.20 -5.48 61.47
N ARG A 501 -28.65 -6.40 60.60
CA ARG A 501 -29.84 -7.25 60.81
C ARG A 501 -29.48 -8.71 61.13
N ALA A 502 -30.45 -9.45 61.66
CA ALA A 502 -30.30 -10.88 61.96
C ALA A 502 -29.90 -11.69 60.70
N PRO A 503 -28.94 -12.61 60.81
CA PRO A 503 -28.38 -13.31 59.66
C PRO A 503 -29.39 -14.30 59.08
N LEU A 504 -29.55 -14.23 57.76
CA LEU A 504 -30.31 -15.18 56.95
C LEU A 504 -29.63 -16.55 56.91
N SER A 505 -30.43 -17.60 56.77
CA SER A 505 -29.92 -18.97 56.65
C SER A 505 -29.24 -19.20 55.29
N LEU A 506 -28.13 -19.95 55.27
CA LEU A 506 -27.37 -20.21 54.03
C LEU A 506 -28.19 -20.89 52.92
N PRO A 507 -29.11 -21.83 53.20
CA PRO A 507 -29.98 -22.42 52.16
C PRO A 507 -30.94 -21.41 51.51
N GLN A 508 -31.29 -20.32 52.20
CA GLN A 508 -32.09 -19.23 51.61
C GLN A 508 -31.25 -18.31 50.72
N ILE A 509 -29.94 -18.17 51.01
CA ILE A 509 -29.01 -17.34 50.22
C ILE A 509 -28.48 -18.12 48.99
N PHE A 510 -28.26 -19.43 49.14
CA PHE A 510 -27.74 -20.31 48.08
C PHE A 510 -28.68 -21.51 47.86
N PRO A 511 -29.90 -21.28 47.34
CA PRO A 511 -30.87 -22.36 47.11
C PRO A 511 -30.36 -23.41 46.11
N GLU A 512 -29.57 -22.97 45.13
CA GLU A 512 -28.93 -23.78 44.08
C GLU A 512 -27.92 -24.84 44.59
N MET A 513 -27.36 -24.64 45.78
CA MET A 513 -26.31 -25.49 46.33
C MET A 513 -26.84 -26.70 47.12
N ASN A 514 -28.16 -26.81 47.32
CA ASN A 514 -28.84 -27.94 48.00
C ASN A 514 -28.17 -28.37 49.33
N SER A 515 -27.73 -27.40 50.15
CA SER A 515 -27.07 -27.70 51.42
C SER A 515 -28.08 -27.92 52.55
N GLU A 516 -27.92 -29.01 53.30
CA GLU A 516 -28.78 -29.36 54.45
C GLU A 516 -28.45 -28.54 55.71
N ASN A 517 -27.26 -27.93 55.78
CA ASN A 517 -26.78 -27.23 56.96
C ASN A 517 -27.07 -25.72 56.91
N PRO A 518 -27.82 -25.15 57.87
CA PRO A 518 -28.19 -23.73 57.85
C PRO A 518 -27.04 -22.77 58.24
N VAL A 519 -25.95 -23.30 58.83
CA VAL A 519 -24.89 -22.51 59.49
C VAL A 519 -23.55 -22.51 58.75
N SER A 520 -23.26 -23.55 57.96
CA SER A 520 -21.97 -23.72 57.28
C SER A 520 -22.16 -24.28 55.88
N LEU A 521 -21.51 -23.66 54.89
CA LEU A 521 -21.52 -24.09 53.49
C LEU A 521 -20.09 -24.12 52.95
N GLY A 522 -19.67 -25.22 52.35
CA GLY A 522 -18.44 -25.32 51.57
C GLY A 522 -18.75 -25.25 50.08
N LEU A 523 -17.98 -24.47 49.34
CA LEU A 523 -18.07 -24.30 47.89
C LEU A 523 -16.75 -24.74 47.26
N GLN A 524 -16.75 -25.87 46.56
CA GLN A 524 -15.57 -26.37 45.86
C GLN A 524 -15.61 -25.97 44.38
N VAL A 525 -14.50 -25.47 43.84
CA VAL A 525 -14.39 -25.12 42.41
C VAL A 525 -14.34 -26.40 41.55
N TYR A 526 -15.06 -26.45 40.42
CA TYR A 526 -14.94 -27.60 39.51
C TYR A 526 -13.54 -27.69 38.90
N GLY A 527 -12.96 -28.90 38.90
CA GLY A 527 -11.62 -29.15 38.36
C GLY A 527 -10.45 -28.68 39.23
N SER A 528 -10.71 -28.18 40.45
CA SER A 528 -9.69 -27.79 41.43
C SER A 528 -10.08 -28.28 42.84
N ASP A 529 -9.09 -28.46 43.70
CA ASP A 529 -9.30 -28.79 45.12
C ASP A 529 -9.55 -27.53 45.98
N ALA A 530 -9.65 -26.36 45.36
CA ALA A 530 -9.91 -25.10 46.05
C ALA A 530 -11.33 -25.06 46.65
N ILE A 531 -11.42 -24.90 47.97
CA ILE A 531 -12.68 -24.78 48.73
C ILE A 531 -12.80 -23.37 49.32
N VAL A 532 -14.00 -22.80 49.24
CA VAL A 532 -14.40 -21.58 49.94
C VAL A 532 -15.50 -21.92 50.93
N SER A 533 -15.28 -21.65 52.21
CA SER A 533 -16.21 -21.95 53.28
C SER A 533 -16.88 -20.67 53.79
N VAL A 534 -18.21 -20.73 53.91
CA VAL A 534 -19.05 -19.63 54.42
C VAL A 534 -19.71 -20.07 55.72
N PHE A 535 -19.55 -19.28 56.77
CA PHE A 535 -20.13 -19.50 58.09
C PHE A 535 -21.03 -18.35 58.49
N THR A 536 -22.20 -18.67 59.06
CA THR A 536 -23.11 -17.68 59.65
C THR A 536 -23.03 -17.73 61.17
N ALA A 537 -22.79 -16.58 61.80
CA ALA A 537 -22.74 -16.47 63.25
C ALA A 537 -24.03 -15.84 63.77
N ASN A 538 -25.02 -16.69 64.09
CA ASN A 538 -26.35 -16.27 64.57
C ASN A 538 -26.35 -15.42 65.85
N LYS A 539 -25.27 -15.48 66.65
CA LYS A 539 -25.13 -14.70 67.89
C LYS A 539 -24.51 -13.31 67.70
N SER A 540 -23.81 -13.09 66.58
CA SER A 540 -23.06 -11.85 66.35
C SER A 540 -23.46 -11.13 65.06
N ASN A 541 -24.44 -11.65 64.31
CA ASN A 541 -24.88 -11.13 63.02
C ASN A 541 -23.72 -10.95 62.00
N ARG A 542 -22.80 -11.93 61.97
CA ARG A 542 -21.61 -11.89 61.09
C ARG A 542 -21.61 -13.04 60.10
N TYR A 543 -21.20 -12.74 58.88
CA TYR A 543 -20.89 -13.71 57.83
C TYR A 543 -19.38 -13.83 57.70
N ARG A 544 -18.85 -15.04 57.85
CA ARG A 544 -17.41 -15.28 57.77
C ARG A 544 -17.11 -16.15 56.55
N ILE A 545 -16.26 -15.64 55.67
CA ILE A 545 -15.82 -16.31 54.44
C ILE A 545 -14.34 -16.67 54.61
N GLN A 546 -13.99 -17.92 54.32
CA GLN A 546 -12.64 -18.44 54.50
C GLN A 546 -12.23 -19.30 53.31
N SER A 547 -10.98 -19.17 52.86
CA SER A 547 -10.40 -20.04 51.83
C SER A 547 -8.87 -20.02 51.93
N ASP A 548 -8.23 -21.06 51.41
CA ASP A 548 -6.79 -21.08 51.18
C ASP A 548 -6.38 -20.35 49.89
N HIS A 549 -7.34 -20.04 49.01
CA HIS A 549 -7.11 -19.30 47.77
C HIS A 549 -7.73 -17.90 47.83
N ALA A 550 -6.87 -16.88 47.91
CA ALA A 550 -7.30 -15.49 48.12
C ALA A 550 -8.14 -14.91 46.95
N GLY A 551 -7.90 -15.36 45.71
CA GLY A 551 -8.61 -14.90 44.51
C GLY A 551 -10.07 -15.33 44.41
N LEU A 552 -10.53 -16.30 45.21
CA LEU A 552 -11.91 -16.78 45.18
C LEU A 552 -12.82 -16.03 46.18
N LEU A 553 -12.23 -15.29 47.11
CA LEU A 553 -12.96 -14.58 48.16
C LEU A 553 -13.85 -13.47 47.60
N LEU A 554 -13.39 -12.77 46.56
CA LEU A 554 -14.15 -11.71 45.89
C LEU A 554 -15.49 -12.23 45.36
N VAL A 555 -15.45 -13.36 44.63
CA VAL A 555 -16.63 -13.92 43.97
C VAL A 555 -17.72 -14.25 44.98
N VAL A 556 -17.36 -14.95 46.06
CA VAL A 556 -18.31 -15.38 47.09
C VAL A 556 -18.77 -14.20 47.94
N ALA A 557 -17.89 -13.25 48.29
CA ALA A 557 -18.24 -12.07 49.07
C ALA A 557 -19.23 -11.15 48.33
N LYS A 558 -18.98 -10.90 47.04
CA LYS A 558 -19.85 -10.08 46.19
C LYS A 558 -21.22 -10.72 46.03
N THR A 559 -21.26 -12.00 45.63
CA THR A 559 -22.51 -12.76 45.46
C THR A 559 -23.33 -12.80 46.76
N LEU A 560 -22.66 -13.01 47.90
CA LEU A 560 -23.32 -13.04 49.22
C LEU A 560 -23.94 -11.68 49.56
N ALA A 561 -23.22 -10.57 49.37
CA ALA A 561 -23.74 -9.24 49.67
C ALA A 561 -24.90 -8.85 48.76
N ASP A 562 -24.80 -9.11 47.45
CA ASP A 562 -25.84 -8.76 46.48
C ASP A 562 -27.12 -9.56 46.73
N ARG A 563 -27.01 -10.86 47.07
CA ARG A 563 -28.17 -11.67 47.48
C ARG A 563 -28.78 -11.23 48.80
N ILE A 564 -27.98 -10.84 49.79
CA ILE A 564 -28.49 -10.30 51.06
C ILE A 564 -29.25 -8.99 50.84
N ARG A 565 -28.72 -8.07 50.01
CA ARG A 565 -29.40 -6.81 49.66
C ARG A 565 -30.73 -7.06 48.94
N ASN A 566 -30.78 -8.06 48.06
CA ASN A 566 -32.01 -8.44 47.35
C ASN A 566 -33.06 -9.03 48.30
N LEU A 567 -32.66 -9.86 49.27
CA LEU A 567 -33.56 -10.49 50.24
C LEU A 567 -33.96 -9.55 51.39
N GLN A 568 -33.13 -8.57 51.72
CA GLN A 568 -33.36 -7.57 52.75
C GLN A 568 -32.99 -6.17 52.23
N PRO A 569 -33.96 -5.42 51.67
CA PRO A 569 -33.71 -4.03 51.28
C PRO A 569 -33.35 -3.19 52.52
N ASN A 570 -32.33 -2.32 52.38
CA ASN A 570 -31.75 -1.42 53.39
C ASN A 570 -30.82 -2.04 54.47
N VAL A 571 -30.17 -3.18 54.19
CA VAL A 571 -29.12 -3.71 55.08
C VAL A 571 -27.80 -2.98 54.86
N HIS A 572 -27.21 -2.49 55.95
CA HIS A 572 -25.84 -1.97 55.96
C HIS A 572 -24.89 -3.13 56.28
N LEU A 573 -23.93 -3.37 55.39
CA LEU A 573 -22.91 -4.39 55.53
C LEU A 573 -21.58 -3.69 55.72
N THR A 574 -20.84 -4.04 56.77
CA THR A 574 -19.50 -3.48 57.03
C THR A 574 -18.48 -4.60 57.09
N ALA A 575 -17.25 -4.33 56.64
CA ALA A 575 -16.19 -5.33 56.63
C ALA A 575 -14.82 -4.71 56.91
N PRO A 576 -13.96 -5.39 57.69
CA PRO A 576 -12.58 -4.95 57.88
C PRO A 576 -11.78 -5.16 56.59
N ILE A 577 -10.88 -4.22 56.29
CA ILE A 577 -10.09 -4.21 55.07
C ILE A 577 -8.81 -5.04 55.27
N PRO A 578 -8.59 -6.14 54.54
CA PRO A 578 -7.46 -7.02 54.76
C PRO A 578 -6.23 -6.63 53.90
N LEU A 579 -5.61 -5.49 54.19
CA LEU A 579 -4.39 -5.05 53.48
C LEU A 579 -3.20 -6.01 53.68
N GLU A 580 -3.18 -6.73 54.80
CA GLU A 580 -2.14 -7.72 55.14
C GLU A 580 -2.02 -8.85 54.11
N TYR A 581 -3.09 -9.15 53.36
CA TYR A 581 -3.07 -10.18 52.32
C TYR A 581 -2.57 -9.67 50.98
N LEU A 582 -2.65 -8.35 50.76
CA LEU A 582 -2.39 -7.71 49.48
C LEU A 582 -0.92 -7.33 49.32
N ILE A 583 -0.34 -6.70 50.35
CA ILE A 583 1.04 -6.20 50.36
C ILE A 583 2.08 -7.28 49.99
N PRO A 584 2.12 -8.47 50.65
CA PRO A 584 3.15 -9.47 50.36
C PRO A 584 3.01 -10.05 48.94
N LYS A 585 1.78 -10.11 48.40
CA LYS A 585 1.55 -10.59 47.02
C LYS A 585 1.94 -9.56 45.97
N PHE A 586 1.83 -8.28 46.29
CA PHE A 586 2.37 -7.21 45.45
C PHE A 586 3.89 -7.17 45.46
N GLU A 587 4.53 -7.36 46.62
CA GLU A 587 6.00 -7.44 46.72
C GLU A 587 6.53 -8.62 45.90
N GLU A 588 5.91 -9.80 46.02
CA GLU A 588 6.22 -10.97 45.19
C GLU A 588 6.08 -10.67 43.69
N TYR A 589 5.02 -9.96 43.28
CA TYR A 589 4.83 -9.56 41.88
C TYR A 589 5.94 -8.63 41.38
N LEU A 590 6.34 -7.63 42.17
CA LEU A 590 7.39 -6.69 41.78
C LEU A 590 8.75 -7.38 41.64
N GLU A 591 9.08 -8.30 42.55
CA GLU A 591 10.31 -9.11 42.47
C GLU A 591 10.33 -9.95 41.18
N PHE A 592 9.21 -10.59 40.82
CA PHE A 592 9.11 -11.36 39.57
C PHE A 592 9.10 -10.47 38.32
N GLU A 593 8.57 -9.25 38.40
CA GLU A 593 8.60 -8.28 37.29
C GLU A 593 10.03 -7.80 37.01
N GLU A 594 10.82 -7.52 38.05
CA GLU A 594 12.24 -7.19 37.94
C GLU A 594 13.02 -8.36 37.33
N LYS A 595 12.83 -9.58 37.87
CA LYS A 595 13.44 -10.79 37.33
C LYS A 595 13.08 -11.03 35.85
N TYR A 596 11.82 -10.86 35.48
CA TYR A 596 11.36 -10.99 34.10
C TYR A 596 12.04 -9.96 33.17
N ALA A 597 12.26 -8.73 33.65
CA ALA A 597 12.96 -7.69 32.91
C ALA A 597 14.46 -8.01 32.74
N GLU A 598 15.11 -8.57 33.76
CA GLU A 598 16.51 -9.03 33.70
C GLU A 598 16.70 -10.19 32.73
N GLU A 599 15.85 -11.23 32.82
CA GLU A 599 15.84 -12.37 31.89
C GLU A 599 15.67 -11.89 30.44
N ARG A 600 14.78 -10.93 30.20
CA ARG A 600 14.56 -10.35 28.87
C ARG A 600 15.80 -9.65 28.33
N LYS A 601 16.51 -8.87 29.17
CA LYS A 601 17.78 -8.21 28.78
C LYS A 601 18.86 -9.25 28.45
N GLU A 602 18.94 -10.34 29.21
CA GLU A 602 19.91 -11.40 28.93
C GLU A 602 19.60 -12.15 27.61
N ILE A 603 18.33 -12.46 27.35
CA ILE A 603 17.88 -13.03 26.09
C ILE A 603 18.21 -12.10 24.92
N GLU A 604 18.02 -10.79 25.07
CA GLU A 604 18.38 -9.81 24.03
C GLU A 604 19.89 -9.84 23.72
N ARG A 605 20.73 -9.82 24.75
CA ARG A 605 22.20 -9.92 24.61
C ARG A 605 22.60 -11.19 23.85
N LYS A 606 22.01 -12.33 24.22
CA LYS A 606 22.32 -13.63 23.62
C LYS A 606 21.77 -13.79 22.20
N THR A 607 20.63 -13.16 21.90
CA THR A 607 20.10 -13.08 20.54
C THR A 607 21.01 -12.25 19.63
N LYS A 608 21.60 -11.15 20.14
CA LYS A 608 22.61 -10.36 19.40
C LYS A 608 23.86 -11.19 19.10
N GLU A 609 24.34 -11.96 20.08
CA GLU A 609 25.47 -12.88 19.90
C GLU A 609 25.16 -13.95 18.84
N MET A 610 23.97 -14.57 18.89
CA MET A 610 23.52 -15.54 17.88
C MET A 610 23.48 -14.92 16.47
N ARG A 611 22.98 -13.68 16.36
CA ARG A 611 22.96 -12.95 15.08
C ARG A 611 24.37 -12.69 14.55
N ALA A 612 25.33 -12.36 15.42
CA ALA A 612 26.72 -12.16 15.03
C ALA A 612 27.37 -13.49 14.55
N ILE A 613 27.10 -14.60 15.23
CA ILE A 613 27.55 -15.94 14.81
C ILE A 613 26.97 -16.28 13.42
N ASN A 614 25.67 -16.06 13.21
CA ASN A 614 25.02 -16.29 11.91
C ASN A 614 25.63 -15.42 10.80
N ALA A 615 25.89 -14.14 11.06
CA ALA A 615 26.56 -13.26 10.08
C ALA A 615 27.97 -13.74 9.73
N LEU A 616 28.71 -14.29 10.71
CA LEU A 616 30.02 -14.91 10.49
C LEU A 616 29.91 -16.16 9.61
N ILE A 617 28.94 -17.04 9.86
CA ILE A 617 28.68 -18.24 9.04
C ILE A 617 28.38 -17.85 7.60
N VAL A 618 27.49 -16.86 7.37
CA VAL A 618 27.15 -16.38 6.02
C VAL A 618 28.37 -15.80 5.30
N THR A 619 29.22 -15.05 6.00
CA THR A 619 30.43 -14.47 5.41
C THR A 619 31.43 -15.56 5.01
N LYS A 620 31.61 -16.57 5.87
CA LYS A 620 32.53 -17.67 5.59
C LYS A 620 32.04 -18.61 4.48
N THR A 621 30.74 -18.91 4.45
CA THR A 621 30.13 -19.75 3.40
C THR A 621 30.11 -19.07 2.03
N ARG A 622 30.08 -17.73 1.98
CA ARG A 622 30.21 -16.96 0.73
C ARG A 622 31.65 -16.97 0.17
N SER A 623 32.65 -17.22 1.01
CA SER A 623 34.05 -17.20 0.58
C SER A 623 34.40 -18.46 -0.22
N ALA A 624 35.11 -18.31 -1.34
CA ALA A 624 35.53 -19.44 -2.17
C ALA A 624 36.61 -20.34 -1.50
N LYS A 625 37.15 -19.93 -0.35
CA LYS A 625 38.15 -20.69 0.42
C LYS A 625 37.44 -21.56 1.46
N GLN A 626 37.67 -22.87 1.40
CA GLN A 626 37.14 -23.81 2.39
C GLN A 626 37.95 -23.70 3.69
N GLU A 627 37.46 -22.91 4.65
CA GLU A 627 37.96 -22.92 6.03
C GLU A 627 37.16 -23.91 6.90
N PRO A 628 37.79 -24.55 7.90
CA PRO A 628 37.07 -25.45 8.81
C PRO A 628 36.03 -24.68 9.64
N THR A 629 34.74 -25.04 9.48
CA THR A 629 33.59 -24.42 10.16
C THR A 629 33.25 -25.06 11.50
N ALA A 630 33.86 -26.20 11.84
CA ALA A 630 33.51 -27.00 13.02
C ALA A 630 33.53 -26.22 14.34
N HIS A 631 34.46 -25.26 14.51
CA HIS A 631 34.52 -24.42 15.71
C HIS A 631 33.33 -23.45 15.82
N ILE A 632 32.85 -22.97 14.68
CA ILE A 632 31.71 -22.05 14.60
C ILE A 632 30.41 -22.84 14.82
N ASP A 633 30.33 -24.07 14.29
CA ASP A 633 29.20 -24.96 14.49
C ASP A 633 29.05 -25.35 15.98
N MET A 634 30.17 -25.65 16.67
CA MET A 634 30.16 -25.89 18.12
C MET A 634 29.70 -24.65 18.91
N LEU A 635 30.20 -23.46 18.53
CA LEU A 635 29.81 -22.20 19.18
C LEU A 635 28.33 -21.89 18.94
N PHE A 636 27.82 -22.15 17.74
CA PHE A 636 26.41 -21.96 17.39
C PHE A 636 25.53 -22.88 18.24
N ASN A 637 25.83 -24.18 18.28
CA ASN A 637 25.04 -25.16 19.05
C ASN A 637 25.01 -24.82 20.55
N ALA A 638 26.17 -24.49 21.14
CA ALA A 638 26.24 -24.12 22.55
C ALA A 638 25.44 -22.84 22.87
N SER A 639 25.53 -21.83 22.00
CA SER A 639 24.76 -20.59 22.14
C SER A 639 23.27 -20.80 21.91
N HIS A 640 22.90 -21.74 21.03
CA HIS A 640 21.51 -22.08 20.73
C HIS A 640 20.83 -22.81 21.90
N GLU A 641 21.47 -23.85 22.45
CA GLU A 641 20.96 -24.58 23.61
C GLU A 641 20.79 -23.64 24.81
N LYS A 642 21.77 -22.75 25.04
CA LYS A 642 21.66 -21.75 26.09
C LYS A 642 20.50 -20.78 25.84
N LEU A 643 20.30 -20.32 24.60
CA LEU A 643 19.17 -19.45 24.24
C LEU A 643 17.82 -20.12 24.52
N ILE A 644 17.65 -21.39 24.14
CA ILE A 644 16.44 -22.16 24.40
C ILE A 644 16.21 -22.27 25.92
N SER A 645 17.22 -22.64 26.71
CA SER A 645 17.06 -22.78 28.16
C SER A 645 16.62 -21.48 28.86
N MET A 646 17.09 -20.32 28.38
CA MET A 646 16.67 -19.03 28.91
C MET A 646 15.24 -18.67 28.46
N LEU A 647 14.85 -19.04 27.25
CA LEU A 647 13.47 -18.86 26.77
C LEU A 647 12.49 -19.71 27.60
N ASP A 648 12.84 -20.95 27.91
CA ASP A 648 12.02 -21.82 28.77
C ASP A 648 11.88 -21.22 30.18
N ALA A 649 12.97 -20.73 30.77
CA ALA A 649 12.94 -20.05 32.05
C ALA A 649 12.06 -18.78 32.01
N HIS A 650 12.16 -18.01 30.93
CA HIS A 650 11.36 -16.81 30.71
C HIS A 650 9.86 -17.11 30.55
N MET A 651 9.50 -18.21 29.89
CA MET A 651 8.12 -18.68 29.79
C MET A 651 7.55 -19.03 31.17
N ILE A 652 8.32 -19.74 32.00
CA ILE A 652 7.92 -20.06 33.38
C ILE A 652 7.71 -18.78 34.20
N SER A 653 8.62 -17.81 34.09
CA SER A 653 8.48 -16.49 34.75
C SER A 653 7.24 -15.75 34.25
N GLN A 654 6.96 -15.80 32.93
CA GLN A 654 5.79 -15.17 32.32
C GLN A 654 4.47 -15.76 32.86
N ASP A 655 4.38 -17.08 32.98
CA ASP A 655 3.16 -17.75 33.45
C ASP A 655 2.92 -17.50 34.95
N LYS A 656 3.99 -17.45 35.76
CA LYS A 656 3.90 -17.01 37.16
C LYS A 656 3.41 -15.56 37.26
N LEU A 657 3.97 -14.66 36.45
CA LEU A 657 3.56 -13.25 36.43
C LEU A 657 2.08 -13.11 36.04
N ARG A 658 1.61 -13.84 35.03
CA ARG A 658 0.17 -13.88 34.64
C ARG A 658 -0.71 -14.35 35.80
N SER A 659 -0.30 -15.41 36.48
CA SER A 659 -1.02 -15.95 37.64
C SER A 659 -1.13 -14.94 38.78
N LEU A 660 -0.02 -14.26 39.10
CA LEU A 660 0.02 -13.20 40.11
C LEU A 660 -0.82 -11.99 39.72
N LYS A 661 -0.82 -11.58 38.44
CA LYS A 661 -1.67 -10.49 37.95
C LYS A 661 -3.15 -10.77 38.18
N VAL A 662 -3.62 -11.97 37.83
CA VAL A 662 -5.01 -12.38 38.03
C VAL A 662 -5.38 -12.38 39.52
N LEU A 663 -4.48 -12.87 40.38
CA LEU A 663 -4.66 -12.87 41.83
C LEU A 663 -4.73 -11.45 42.40
N ILE A 664 -3.80 -10.57 42.03
CA ILE A 664 -3.76 -9.18 42.50
C ILE A 664 -4.98 -8.41 42.00
N SER A 665 -5.37 -8.56 40.73
CA SER A 665 -6.61 -7.98 40.20
C SER A 665 -7.83 -8.39 41.03
N SER A 666 -7.91 -9.66 41.43
CA SER A 666 -8.98 -10.14 42.29
C SER A 666 -8.94 -9.54 43.68
N LEU A 667 -7.77 -9.39 44.28
CA LEU A 667 -7.63 -8.81 45.62
C LEU A 667 -7.88 -7.30 45.63
N LEU A 668 -7.47 -6.58 44.58
CA LEU A 668 -7.82 -5.17 44.38
C LEU A 668 -9.33 -5.00 44.15
N GLY A 669 -9.95 -5.91 43.40
CA GLY A 669 -11.41 -5.94 43.26
C GLY A 669 -12.11 -6.19 44.60
N LEU A 670 -11.57 -7.09 45.43
CA LEU A 670 -12.04 -7.31 46.79
C LEU A 670 -11.88 -6.05 47.64
N LEU A 671 -10.73 -5.40 47.60
CA LEU A 671 -10.47 -4.16 48.31
C LEU A 671 -11.47 -3.06 47.93
N GLY A 672 -11.64 -2.81 46.63
CA GLY A 672 -12.62 -1.84 46.13
C GLY A 672 -14.05 -2.18 46.55
N PHE A 673 -14.43 -3.46 46.51
CA PHE A 673 -15.74 -3.91 46.97
C PHE A 673 -15.95 -3.72 48.49
N LEU A 674 -14.98 -4.09 49.32
CA LEU A 674 -15.08 -3.91 50.78
C LEU A 674 -15.07 -2.42 51.17
N LEU A 675 -14.34 -1.57 50.44
CA LEU A 675 -14.38 -0.12 50.62
C LEU A 675 -15.75 0.45 50.26
N ALA A 676 -16.33 -0.01 49.14
CA ALA A 676 -17.70 0.36 48.75
C ALA A 676 -18.75 -0.10 49.78
N LEU A 677 -18.57 -1.27 50.42
CA LEU A 677 -19.44 -1.70 51.53
C LEU A 677 -19.36 -0.74 52.71
N ASN A 678 -18.18 -0.21 53.01
CA ASN A 678 -17.96 0.76 54.09
C ASN A 678 -18.34 2.21 53.71
N GLY A 679 -18.90 2.45 52.51
CA GLY A 679 -19.32 3.78 52.05
C GLY A 679 -18.18 4.66 51.53
N VAL A 680 -17.03 4.06 51.20
CA VAL A 680 -15.86 4.76 50.66
C VAL A 680 -15.80 4.56 49.13
N ASP A 681 -16.04 5.65 48.38
CA ASP A 681 -15.84 5.67 46.93
C ASP A 681 -14.34 5.68 46.61
N THR A 682 -13.86 4.66 45.89
CA THR A 682 -12.46 4.55 45.47
C THR A 682 -12.29 4.47 43.97
N GLN A 683 -11.14 4.94 43.48
CA GLN A 683 -10.69 4.73 42.10
C GLN A 683 -10.02 3.36 41.89
N ILE A 684 -9.91 2.55 42.94
CA ILE A 684 -9.29 1.23 42.88
C ILE A 684 -10.26 0.27 42.20
N SER A 685 -9.85 -0.27 41.06
CA SER A 685 -10.62 -1.29 40.35
C SER A 685 -9.79 -2.55 40.12
N ALA A 686 -10.47 -3.67 39.92
CA ALA A 686 -9.85 -4.92 39.47
C ALA A 686 -9.12 -4.78 38.11
N TYR A 687 -9.36 -3.66 37.40
CA TYR A 687 -8.85 -3.35 36.06
C TYR A 687 -7.57 -2.53 36.06
N ILE A 688 -6.82 -2.47 37.17
CA ILE A 688 -5.50 -1.80 37.24
C ILE A 688 -4.48 -2.38 36.24
N PHE A 689 -4.68 -3.59 35.74
CA PHE A 689 -3.80 -4.21 34.72
C PHE A 689 -4.38 -4.14 33.29
N ALA A 690 -5.56 -3.57 33.10
CA ALA A 690 -6.24 -3.50 31.81
C ALA A 690 -5.72 -2.33 30.97
N ASP A 691 -5.53 -2.58 29.67
CA ASP A 691 -5.45 -1.57 28.61
C ASP A 691 -4.33 -0.52 28.76
N THR A 692 -3.17 -0.91 29.33
CA THR A 692 -2.03 0.02 29.50
C THR A 692 -0.65 -0.64 29.31
N ASN A 693 0.29 0.15 28.79
CA ASN A 693 1.73 -0.18 28.73
C ASN A 693 2.53 0.30 29.96
N GLN A 694 1.89 1.00 30.91
CA GLN A 694 2.54 1.55 32.11
C GLN A 694 2.78 0.46 33.17
N GLY A 695 3.86 0.62 33.95
CA GLY A 695 4.17 -0.26 35.07
C GLY A 695 3.15 -0.14 36.19
N VAL A 696 2.89 -1.23 36.92
CA VAL A 696 1.89 -1.27 38.00
C VAL A 696 2.28 -0.32 39.13
N LYS A 697 3.57 -0.23 39.44
CA LYS A 697 4.13 0.70 40.42
C LYS A 697 3.88 2.16 40.04
N GLU A 698 4.05 2.52 38.77
CA GLU A 698 3.80 3.88 38.27
C GLU A 698 2.32 4.26 38.39
N ARG A 699 1.42 3.32 38.07
CA ARG A 699 -0.02 3.52 38.20
C ARG A 699 -0.45 3.68 39.66
N LEU A 700 0.10 2.88 40.56
CA LEU A 700 -0.16 3.03 41.99
C LEU A 700 0.42 4.36 42.52
N ALA A 701 1.56 4.82 42.01
CA ALA A 701 2.16 6.10 42.40
C ALA A 701 1.30 7.27 41.95
N TRP A 702 0.81 7.21 40.71
CA TRP A 702 -0.11 8.18 40.15
C TRP A 702 -1.44 8.19 40.93
N ALA A 703 -2.03 7.03 41.17
CA ALA A 703 -3.32 6.93 41.87
C ALA A 703 -3.22 7.40 43.34
N SER A 704 -2.09 7.16 44.01
CA SER A 704 -1.88 7.54 45.41
C SER A 704 -1.34 8.96 45.61
N ASN A 705 -1.06 9.70 44.52
CA ASN A 705 -0.33 10.97 44.54
C ASN A 705 0.98 10.93 45.36
N SER A 706 1.55 9.74 45.53
CA SER A 706 2.71 9.47 46.37
C SER A 706 3.72 8.64 45.60
N TYR A 707 4.89 9.21 45.34
CA TYR A 707 6.00 8.54 44.65
C TYR A 707 6.91 7.77 45.63
N ASP A 708 6.35 7.21 46.70
CA ASP A 708 7.13 6.40 47.65
C ASP A 708 7.51 5.05 47.01
N ASN A 709 8.63 4.46 47.45
CA ASN A 709 9.06 3.14 46.98
C ASN A 709 8.29 1.99 47.65
N ASP A 710 7.60 2.28 48.76
CA ASP A 710 6.86 1.32 49.58
C ASP A 710 5.39 1.24 49.14
N VAL A 711 5.04 0.13 48.48
CA VAL A 711 3.68 -0.17 48.00
C VAL A 711 2.66 -0.19 49.14
N GLY A 712 3.07 -0.62 50.34
CA GLY A 712 2.20 -0.64 51.51
C GLY A 712 1.71 0.76 51.89
N ARG A 713 2.57 1.78 51.78
CA ARG A 713 2.20 3.17 52.04
C ARG A 713 1.31 3.76 50.96
N MET A 714 1.58 3.43 49.70
CA MET A 714 0.77 3.87 48.55
C MET A 714 -0.65 3.30 48.63
N LEU A 715 -0.79 2.01 48.94
CA LEU A 715 -2.09 1.35 49.14
C LEU A 715 -2.81 1.89 50.38
N ASN A 716 -2.09 2.17 51.47
CA ASN A 716 -2.68 2.83 52.64
C ASN A 716 -3.18 4.24 52.31
N ALA A 717 -2.40 5.05 51.59
CA ALA A 717 -2.81 6.38 51.16
C ALA A 717 -4.09 6.34 50.28
N LEU A 718 -4.18 5.35 49.38
CA LEU A 718 -5.36 5.11 48.56
C LEU A 718 -6.61 4.70 49.34
N CYS A 719 -6.45 4.05 50.50
CA CYS A 719 -7.57 3.68 51.37
C CYS A 719 -8.06 4.86 52.24
N HIS A 720 -7.23 5.88 52.45
CA HIS A 720 -7.55 7.04 53.30
C HIS A 720 -7.97 8.28 52.51
N ASN A 721 -7.49 8.47 51.28
CA ASN A 721 -7.90 9.58 50.42
C ASN A 721 -9.30 9.30 49.85
N THR A 722 -10.29 9.78 50.60
CA THR A 722 -11.69 9.87 50.19
C THR A 722 -11.99 11.32 49.84
N ALA A 723 -12.75 11.50 48.76
CA ALA A 723 -13.31 12.76 48.25
C ALA A 723 -12.57 13.47 47.11
N LYS A 724 -13.41 13.83 46.14
CA LYS A 724 -13.23 14.70 44.99
C LYS A 724 -12.62 16.05 45.40
N GLN A 725 -11.36 16.27 45.08
CA GLN A 725 -10.87 17.58 44.66
C GLN A 725 -9.65 17.34 43.77
N LEU A 726 -9.83 17.54 42.46
CA LEU A 726 -8.71 17.84 41.58
C LEU A 726 -8.14 19.16 42.10
N SER A 727 -7.05 19.12 42.87
CA SER A 727 -6.45 20.32 43.46
C SER A 727 -5.86 21.31 42.44
N ASN A 728 -6.00 21.04 41.13
CA ASN A 728 -5.44 21.83 40.05
C ASN A 728 -6.48 22.34 39.02
N ILE A 729 -7.78 22.20 39.30
CA ILE A 729 -8.82 22.87 38.50
C ILE A 729 -9.81 23.53 39.46
N THR A 730 -9.53 24.78 39.82
CA THR A 730 -10.56 25.74 40.20
C THR A 730 -11.24 26.18 38.91
N GLU A 731 -12.40 25.59 38.61
CA GLU A 731 -13.38 26.28 37.77
C GLU A 731 -13.88 27.45 38.63
N GLU A 732 -13.36 28.64 38.36
CA GLU A 732 -14.03 29.86 38.80
C GLU A 732 -15.40 29.85 38.11
N GLU A 733 -16.47 29.83 38.92
CA GLU A 733 -17.80 30.19 38.44
C GLU A 733 -17.70 31.66 37.98
N GLU A 734 -17.35 31.88 36.72
CA GLU A 734 -17.44 33.20 36.09
C GLU A 734 -18.93 33.56 36.02
N ASP A 735 -19.35 34.49 36.87
CA ASP A 735 -20.68 35.10 36.85
C ASP A 735 -21.01 35.59 35.42
N GLU A 736 -21.98 34.95 34.76
CA GLU A 736 -22.45 35.24 33.39
C GLU A 736 -23.05 36.65 33.20
N GLU A 737 -23.10 37.48 34.25
CA GLU A 737 -23.64 38.84 34.17
C GLU A 737 -22.63 39.86 33.64
N ASP A 738 -21.31 39.60 33.74
CA ASP A 738 -20.28 40.61 33.47
C ASP A 738 -19.78 40.64 32.00
N TYR A 739 -20.13 39.62 31.19
CA TYR A 739 -19.79 39.54 29.76
C TYR A 739 -20.77 40.31 28.86
N ASN A 740 -22.04 40.45 29.25
CA ASN A 740 -23.05 41.12 28.44
C ASN A 740 -22.95 42.66 28.49
N GLU A 741 -22.41 43.25 29.55
CA GLU A 741 -22.17 44.70 29.61
C GLU A 741 -20.94 45.12 28.79
N LYS A 742 -19.87 44.32 28.79
CA LYS A 742 -18.63 44.62 28.05
C LYS A 742 -18.75 44.45 26.52
N GLU A 743 -19.65 43.60 26.03
CA GLU A 743 -19.96 43.51 24.59
C GLU A 743 -20.85 44.65 24.09
N ASN A 744 -21.77 45.15 24.92
CA ASN A 744 -22.62 46.28 24.54
C ASN A 744 -21.82 47.60 24.45
N GLU A 745 -20.88 47.85 25.37
CA GLU A 745 -20.01 49.03 25.27
C GLU A 745 -19.05 48.99 24.06
N LYS A 746 -18.55 47.80 23.69
CA LYS A 746 -17.71 47.63 22.48
C LYS A 746 -18.49 47.77 21.17
N ASN A 747 -19.77 47.40 21.16
CA ASN A 747 -20.62 47.53 19.98
C ASN A 747 -21.16 48.96 19.78
N GLU A 748 -21.31 49.75 20.85
CA GLU A 748 -21.60 51.19 20.74
C GLU A 748 -20.38 52.00 20.30
N ALA A 749 -19.17 51.69 20.79
CA ALA A 749 -17.94 52.36 20.37
C ALA A 749 -17.59 52.12 18.88
N LYS A 750 -17.85 50.91 18.34
CA LYS A 750 -17.64 50.62 16.91
C LYS A 750 -18.65 51.29 15.99
N LYS A 751 -19.87 51.57 16.45
CA LYS A 751 -20.87 52.32 15.66
C LYS A 751 -20.57 53.81 15.56
N SER A 752 -19.82 54.39 16.52
CA SER A 752 -19.37 55.78 16.45
C SER A 752 -18.17 55.99 15.51
N GLU A 753 -17.25 55.02 15.39
CA GLU A 753 -16.06 55.16 14.53
C GLU A 753 -16.34 54.93 13.04
N GLU A 754 -17.36 54.15 12.67
CA GLU A 754 -17.75 53.94 11.26
C GLU A 754 -18.48 55.14 10.63
N SER A 755 -18.93 56.11 11.43
CA SER A 755 -19.58 57.34 10.92
C SER A 755 -18.63 58.48 10.55
N GLU A 756 -17.33 58.42 10.89
CA GLU A 756 -16.36 59.50 10.60
C GLU A 756 -15.43 59.22 9.40
N PHE A 757 -15.40 58.00 8.84
CA PHE A 757 -14.49 57.67 7.73
C PHE A 757 -15.03 57.89 6.32
N ALA A 758 -16.20 58.51 6.17
CA ALA A 758 -16.82 58.80 4.88
C ALA A 758 -16.64 60.27 4.44
N LEU A 759 -15.43 60.83 4.52
CA LEU A 759 -15.08 62.11 3.87
C LEU A 759 -13.54 62.30 3.81
N GLY A 760 -12.93 62.18 2.63
CA GLY A 760 -11.54 62.64 2.44
C GLY A 760 -10.74 61.93 1.34
N SER A 761 -10.53 62.63 0.23
CA SER A 761 -9.83 62.23 -0.99
C SER A 761 -8.30 62.39 -0.98
N HIS A 762 -7.62 61.54 -1.78
CA HIS A 762 -6.43 61.79 -2.63
C HIS A 762 -4.98 61.90 -2.09
N GLN A 763 -4.06 61.34 -2.92
CA GLN A 763 -2.58 61.51 -3.09
C GLN A 763 -1.67 60.42 -2.47
N VAL A 764 -1.05 59.50 -3.24
CA VAL A 764 0.15 59.56 -4.12
C VAL A 764 1.50 59.26 -3.40
N ALA A 765 2.09 58.12 -3.81
CA ALA A 765 3.52 57.77 -4.04
C ALA A 765 4.55 57.46 -2.92
N THR A 766 5.34 56.41 -3.23
CA THR A 766 6.78 56.12 -2.91
C THR A 766 7.14 55.80 -1.44
N SER A 767 8.03 54.88 -1.06
CA SER A 767 9.01 53.99 -1.72
C SER A 767 9.69 53.12 -0.63
N ALA A 768 10.39 52.07 -1.07
CA ALA A 768 11.57 51.43 -0.46
C ALA A 768 11.37 50.10 0.31
N GLN A 769 12.29 49.20 0.00
CA GLN A 769 12.39 47.78 0.32
C GLN A 769 13.60 47.55 1.28
N PRO A 770 13.99 46.31 1.65
CA PRO A 770 14.05 45.73 3.01
C PRO A 770 15.47 45.73 3.64
N PRO A 771 15.74 44.96 4.72
CA PRO A 771 16.41 43.68 4.47
C PRO A 771 16.07 42.50 5.42
N ILE A 772 16.49 41.34 4.92
CA ILE A 772 16.54 39.97 5.44
C ILE A 772 17.68 39.80 6.46
N ILE A 773 17.51 39.00 7.53
CA ILE A 773 18.60 38.25 8.20
C ILE A 773 18.07 36.88 8.70
N PHE A 774 18.86 35.83 8.45
CA PHE A 774 18.72 34.41 8.78
C PHE A 774 19.54 34.01 10.03
N HIS A 775 19.32 32.76 10.50
CA HIS A 775 20.18 31.88 11.34
C HIS A 775 20.00 31.97 12.88
N THR A 776 20.06 30.88 13.68
CA THR A 776 20.68 29.54 13.51
C THR A 776 20.11 28.50 14.49
N GLN A 777 20.33 27.22 14.15
CA GLN A 777 20.23 26.00 14.99
C GLN A 777 21.27 25.99 16.13
N ASP A 778 21.05 25.11 17.12
CA ASP A 778 21.99 24.12 17.72
C ASP A 778 21.18 23.33 18.78
N ASP A 779 20.89 22.03 18.63
CA ASP A 779 21.71 20.81 18.84
C ASP A 779 22.04 20.49 20.32
N GLU A 780 21.36 19.48 20.87
CA GLU A 780 21.93 18.29 21.53
C GLU A 780 20.92 17.11 21.53
#